data_AF-A0A7X7IN16-F1
#
_entry.id   AF-A0A7X7IN16-F1
#
_cell.length_a   1.000
_cell.length_b   1.000
_cell.length_c   1.000
_cell.angle_alpha   90.00
_cell.angle_beta   90.00
_cell.angle_gamma   90.00
#
_symmetry.space_group_name_H-M   'P 1'
#
loop_
_entity.id
_entity.type
_entity.pdbx_description
1 polymer ?
#
loop_
_entity_poly.entity_id
_entity_poly.type
_entity_poly.pdbx_seq_one_letter_code
_entity_poly.pdbx_strand_id
1 'polypeptide(L)'
;MTIMIRRSLLIIFLLAPLAVALADDGYRLWLGYDRITDRVYLRDCSRRFENVMITGTSPVLRTAHDELIAGLEEMTGLEIREVNAPSGRGTIIAGTFISSPLIASLLPNMEPGTTGEEGYIIRSFRQGRRMITVVASEGERGVLYGIFHLLRIIETESPLDDLSILEKPAATLRLLNHWDNLDGTVERGYAGGSIWNWHLLPDYIHPRYVDYARANASIGINGTVITNVNANALVLTPHYLAKVAALADVMRPYGIKVYLTARFSAPQEIGGLNTSDPLDPEVIRWWKDKVAEICALIPDFGGFLVKANSEGQPGPQNYGRSHADGANMLAAAVEPCGGVVMWRAFVYDNNVPVDRAKQAYNEFVPLDGTFRDNVLVQVKNGPIDFQPREPYHPLFGAMPSTPLMMEFQITQEYLGCSTHLVYLAPLFSEVLESDTYAAGPGSEVSEVIDGSLHGHTLTGMAGVSNIGTERNWTGHLFGQANWYAFGRLAWNPRLTPAEIASEWIRMTITHDPDIEEVIAGIMLTSRETAVNYMTPLGLHHIMAEGHHWGPGPWVDRGRPDWTSVYYHRADTFGIGFDRTRSGSDAVSQYFPPRDEIFNDPQRCPENLLLWFHHLPWYHVMKSGRTLWDEMCLTYQEGVDTAEEYRLLWETLRGKVDEGQFEHVRQMLGIQAAEARWWKDACLLYYQTFSRMPFPEGVEQPLHSLEYYRGLRFHYVPGI
;
A
#
# COMPACT_ATOMS: atom_id res chain seq x y z
N MET A 1 59.79 40.46 42.72
CA MET A 1 59.75 41.27 41.49
C MET A 1 59.94 40.31 40.32
N THR A 2 58.91 39.91 39.58
CA THR A 2 58.24 40.65 38.48
C THR A 2 58.68 40.04 37.13
N ILE A 3 57.76 39.31 36.46
CA ILE A 3 57.44 39.38 34.99
C ILE A 3 58.45 38.76 33.99
N MET A 4 58.12 38.12 32.86
CA MET A 4 56.92 37.54 32.21
C MET A 4 57.38 37.00 30.83
N ILE A 5 56.76 35.90 30.37
CA ILE A 5 56.21 35.67 29.00
C ILE A 5 57.17 35.68 27.78
N ARG A 6 57.27 34.53 27.10
CA ARG A 6 56.75 34.28 25.72
C ARG A 6 57.40 33.02 25.13
N ARG A 7 56.59 31.97 24.93
CA ARG A 7 56.44 31.16 23.69
C ARG A 7 55.87 29.77 24.00
N SER A 8 54.58 29.73 24.31
CA SER A 8 53.74 28.52 24.19
C SER A 8 52.41 28.98 23.64
N LEU A 9 52.34 29.12 22.31
CA LEU A 9 51.16 29.57 21.58
C LEU A 9 51.13 28.79 20.27
N LEU A 10 50.52 27.62 20.32
CA LEU A 10 49.73 26.96 19.28
C LEU A 10 49.36 25.57 19.80
N ILE A 11 48.24 25.01 19.34
CA ILE A 11 47.59 23.76 19.80
C ILE A 11 46.56 23.98 20.92
N ILE A 12 45.60 24.89 20.69
CA ILE A 12 44.22 24.73 21.20
C ILE A 12 43.29 25.26 20.10
N PHE A 13 43.10 24.49 19.02
CA PHE A 13 42.02 24.67 18.03
C PHE A 13 41.98 23.40 17.17
N LEU A 14 41.43 22.31 17.70
CA LEU A 14 41.03 21.11 16.93
C LEU A 14 40.35 20.06 17.84
N LEU A 15 39.40 20.49 18.66
CA LEU A 15 38.42 19.60 19.30
C LEU A 15 37.08 20.33 19.34
N ALA A 16 36.63 20.83 18.19
CA ALA A 16 35.18 20.92 17.97
C ALA A 16 34.74 19.49 17.64
N PRO A 17 33.72 18.93 18.31
CA PRO A 17 33.10 17.74 17.77
C PRO A 17 32.49 18.19 16.44
N LEU A 18 33.09 17.78 15.32
CA LEU A 18 32.29 17.67 14.11
C LEU A 18 31.23 16.64 14.46
N ALA A 19 30.04 17.13 14.85
CA ALA A 19 28.83 16.39 14.57
C ALA A 19 28.83 16.25 13.06
N VAL A 20 29.37 15.14 12.58
CA VAL A 20 29.11 14.68 11.21
C VAL A 20 27.61 14.53 11.21
N ALA A 21 26.89 15.47 10.59
CA ALA A 21 25.50 15.24 10.25
C ALA A 21 25.52 13.96 9.42
N LEU A 22 25.05 12.87 10.01
CA LEU A 22 24.92 11.61 9.30
C LEU A 22 23.88 11.89 8.21
N ALA A 23 24.28 11.72 6.95
CA ALA A 23 23.36 11.83 5.83
C ALA A 23 22.19 10.86 6.03
N ASP A 24 20.98 11.27 5.66
CA ASP A 24 19.82 10.41 5.79
C ASP A 24 19.90 9.26 4.79
N ASP A 25 19.97 8.04 5.30
CA ASP A 25 20.04 6.81 4.51
C ASP A 25 18.65 6.19 4.23
N GLY A 26 17.58 6.88 4.64
CA GLY A 26 16.20 6.49 4.45
C GLY A 26 15.71 5.39 5.38
N TYR A 27 16.53 4.90 6.32
CA TYR A 27 16.13 3.82 7.23
C TYR A 27 15.03 4.22 8.21
N ARG A 28 14.99 5.51 8.61
CA ARG A 28 13.97 6.03 9.54
C ARG A 28 12.61 6.25 8.88
N LEU A 29 12.52 6.10 7.56
CA LEU A 29 11.29 6.35 6.80
C LEU A 29 10.77 7.77 7.11
N TRP A 30 9.48 7.90 7.38
CA TRP A 30 8.81 9.12 7.80
C TRP A 30 8.80 9.32 9.34
N LEU A 31 9.53 8.51 10.11
CA LEU A 31 9.67 8.68 11.57
C LEU A 31 11.05 9.30 11.84
N GLY A 32 11.32 10.43 11.20
CA GLY A 32 12.60 11.10 11.25
C GLY A 32 12.86 11.69 12.62
N TYR A 33 11.86 12.36 13.20
CA TYR A 33 11.98 13.10 14.46
C TYR A 33 13.16 14.08 14.47
N ASP A 34 13.44 14.66 13.30
CA ASP A 34 14.54 15.59 13.15
C ASP A 34 14.31 16.87 13.97
N ARG A 35 15.41 17.49 14.39
CA ARG A 35 15.38 18.64 15.29
C ARG A 35 14.63 19.80 14.62
N ILE A 36 13.52 20.24 15.22
CA ILE A 36 12.75 21.40 14.77
C ILE A 36 13.66 22.64 14.75
N THR A 37 13.73 23.30 13.59
CA THR A 37 14.59 24.47 13.39
C THR A 37 13.83 25.79 13.47
N ASP A 38 12.51 25.81 13.26
CA ASP A 38 11.69 26.99 13.52
C ASP A 38 11.64 27.29 15.02
N ARG A 39 12.28 28.39 15.41
CA ARG A 39 12.37 28.86 16.79
C ARG A 39 11.02 29.28 17.38
N VAL A 40 10.09 29.75 16.55
CA VAL A 40 8.75 30.14 17.00
C VAL A 40 7.96 28.88 17.34
N TYR A 41 7.97 27.90 16.44
CA TYR A 41 7.31 26.62 16.65
C TYR A 41 7.90 25.86 17.85
N LEU A 42 9.23 25.74 17.92
CA LEU A 42 9.92 25.10 19.05
C LEU A 42 9.59 25.74 20.40
N ARG A 43 9.43 27.08 20.45
CA ARG A 43 9.02 27.78 21.67
C ARG A 43 7.58 27.43 22.06
N ASP A 44 6.71 27.18 21.09
CA ASP A 44 5.34 26.75 21.36
C ASP A 44 5.30 25.30 21.88
N CYS A 45 6.03 24.38 21.25
CA CYS A 45 6.25 23.02 21.76
C CYS A 45 6.74 23.04 23.22
N SER A 46 7.76 23.86 23.51
CA SER A 46 8.32 24.02 24.87
C SER A 46 7.32 24.48 25.91
N ARG A 47 6.27 25.20 25.52
CA ARG A 47 5.20 25.65 26.44
C ARG A 47 4.16 24.56 26.69
N ARG A 48 4.01 23.62 25.76
CA ARG A 48 2.92 22.63 25.75
C ARG A 48 3.36 21.25 26.24
N PHE A 49 4.61 20.86 25.98
CA PHE A 49 5.04 19.46 26.09
C PHE A 49 6.16 19.24 27.13
N GLU A 50 6.27 20.11 28.14
CA GLU A 50 7.27 19.99 29.22
C GLU A 50 7.10 18.70 30.05
N ASN A 51 5.86 18.23 30.21
CA ASN A 51 5.55 17.07 31.04
C ASN A 51 4.66 16.08 30.28
N VAL A 52 4.82 14.79 30.57
CA VAL A 52 4.01 13.70 30.02
C VAL A 52 3.43 12.87 31.16
N MET A 53 2.18 12.45 31.01
CA MET A 53 1.49 11.54 31.90
C MET A 53 0.75 10.49 31.06
N ILE A 54 1.19 9.25 31.11
CA ILE A 54 0.49 8.12 30.46
C ILE A 54 -0.12 7.22 31.51
N THR A 55 -1.42 6.95 31.40
CA THR A 55 -2.15 6.13 32.36
C THR A 55 -2.29 4.70 31.87
N GLY A 56 -1.72 3.76 32.62
CA GLY A 56 -1.75 2.32 32.33
C GLY A 56 -0.35 1.76 32.08
N THR A 57 -0.22 0.43 32.10
CA THR A 57 1.07 -0.26 32.04
C THR A 57 1.05 -1.49 31.13
N SER A 58 0.14 -1.54 30.16
CA SER A 58 0.16 -2.61 29.17
C SER A 58 1.37 -2.48 28.24
N PRO A 59 1.77 -3.53 27.51
CA PRO A 59 2.82 -3.44 26.50
C PRO A 59 2.52 -2.38 25.42
N VAL A 60 1.26 -2.21 25.03
CA VAL A 60 0.84 -1.21 24.03
C VAL A 60 1.01 0.21 24.56
N LEU A 61 0.55 0.46 25.79
CA LEU A 61 0.69 1.78 26.41
C LEU A 61 2.15 2.13 26.73
N ARG A 62 3.00 1.14 27.07
CA ARG A 62 4.45 1.36 27.17
C ARG A 62 5.07 1.73 25.82
N THR A 63 4.65 1.08 24.74
CA THR A 63 5.12 1.42 23.40
C THR A 63 4.73 2.84 23.01
N ALA A 64 3.47 3.23 23.27
CA ALA A 64 3.00 4.61 23.05
C ALA A 64 3.78 5.62 23.92
N HIS A 65 4.14 5.23 25.13
CA HIS A 65 4.96 6.04 26.02
C HIS A 65 6.36 6.27 25.47
N ASP A 66 7.07 5.19 25.16
CA ASP A 66 8.46 5.27 24.73
C ASP A 66 8.58 6.05 23.42
N GLU A 67 7.64 5.87 22.49
CA GLU A 67 7.59 6.60 21.23
C GLU A 67 7.31 8.10 21.44
N LEU A 68 6.37 8.46 22.33
CA LEU A 68 6.06 9.86 22.63
C LEU A 68 7.27 10.58 23.24
N ILE A 69 7.92 9.96 24.23
CA ILE A 69 9.09 10.54 24.88
C ILE A 69 10.22 10.72 23.88
N ALA A 70 10.58 9.65 23.15
CA ALA A 70 11.66 9.69 22.16
C ALA A 70 11.41 10.76 21.08
N GLY A 71 10.23 10.77 20.46
CA GLY A 71 9.92 11.73 19.39
C GLY A 71 9.93 13.18 19.89
N LEU A 72 9.40 13.46 21.09
CA LEU A 72 9.45 14.80 21.67
C LEU A 72 10.88 15.23 22.02
N GLU A 73 11.67 14.37 22.64
CA GLU A 73 13.05 14.66 23.00
C GLU A 73 13.93 14.85 21.76
N GLU A 74 13.75 14.05 20.71
CA GLU A 74 14.54 14.18 19.48
C GLU A 74 14.18 15.48 18.72
N MET A 75 12.89 15.73 18.49
CA MET A 75 12.43 16.90 17.73
C MET A 75 12.68 18.22 18.46
N THR A 76 12.44 18.26 19.78
CA THR A 76 12.52 19.53 20.56
C THR A 76 13.85 19.68 21.31
N GLY A 77 14.47 18.56 21.69
CA GLY A 77 15.53 18.44 22.70
C GLY A 77 15.26 19.19 24.00
N LEU A 78 14.00 19.15 24.42
CA LEU A 78 13.60 19.32 25.79
C LEU A 78 13.92 18.03 26.57
N GLU A 79 14.09 18.15 27.88
CA GLU A 79 14.08 17.02 28.79
C GLU A 79 12.63 16.80 29.22
N ILE A 80 12.01 15.71 28.75
CA ILE A 80 10.59 15.47 28.99
C ILE A 80 10.40 14.84 30.36
N ARG A 81 9.56 15.44 31.21
CA ARG A 81 9.34 14.96 32.57
C ARG A 81 8.09 14.10 32.66
N GLU A 82 8.27 12.86 33.09
CA GLU A 82 7.15 12.02 33.51
C GLU A 82 6.56 12.51 34.83
N VAL A 83 5.24 12.71 34.86
CA VAL A 83 4.52 13.22 36.04
C VAL A 83 3.30 12.38 36.36
N ASN A 84 3.04 12.20 37.65
CA ASN A 84 1.87 11.45 38.14
C ASN A 84 0.61 12.31 38.30
N ALA A 85 0.73 13.62 38.08
CA ALA A 85 -0.39 14.56 38.11
C ALA A 85 -0.06 15.77 37.21
N PRO A 86 -1.07 16.42 36.58
CA PRO A 86 -0.85 17.59 35.76
C PRO A 86 -0.08 18.68 36.49
N SER A 87 1.10 19.03 35.99
CA SER A 87 2.04 19.95 36.62
C SER A 87 2.77 20.80 35.57
N GLY A 88 3.56 21.79 36.00
CA GLY A 88 4.27 22.68 35.07
C GLY A 88 3.35 23.54 34.19
N ARG A 89 3.93 24.05 33.08
CA ARG A 89 3.24 24.93 32.13
C ARG A 89 2.48 24.16 31.05
N GLY A 90 3.02 23.03 30.62
CA GLY A 90 2.46 22.17 29.60
C GLY A 90 2.46 20.71 30.05
N THR A 91 1.37 20.00 29.81
CA THR A 91 1.28 18.56 30.09
C THR A 91 0.54 17.84 28.97
N ILE A 92 1.13 16.77 28.44
CA ILE A 92 0.41 15.77 27.63
C ILE A 92 -0.12 14.70 28.57
N ILE A 93 -1.40 14.38 28.44
CA ILE A 93 -2.06 13.31 29.20
C ILE A 93 -2.59 12.30 28.18
N ALA A 94 -2.15 11.05 28.25
CA ALA A 94 -2.63 10.02 27.34
C ALA A 94 -3.04 8.73 28.05
N GLY A 95 -4.04 8.04 27.51
CA GLY A 95 -4.55 6.80 28.09
C GLY A 95 -6.01 6.53 27.73
N THR A 96 -6.56 5.46 28.28
CA THR A 96 -7.94 5.06 27.97
C THR A 96 -8.96 5.76 28.86
N PHE A 97 -10.21 5.89 28.39
CA PHE A 97 -11.30 6.47 29.20
C PHE A 97 -11.52 5.70 30.52
N ILE A 98 -11.36 4.37 30.49
CA ILE A 98 -11.57 3.50 31.66
C ILE A 98 -10.36 3.55 32.61
N SER A 99 -9.14 3.61 32.07
CA SER A 99 -7.92 3.58 32.90
C SER A 99 -7.63 4.90 33.63
N SER A 100 -8.33 5.99 33.29
CA SER A 100 -8.05 7.33 33.83
C SER A 100 -9.30 8.15 34.17
N PRO A 101 -9.65 8.23 35.47
CA PRO A 101 -10.68 9.17 35.95
C PRO A 101 -10.37 10.63 35.59
N LEU A 102 -9.08 10.97 35.47
CA LEU A 102 -8.65 12.28 35.03
C LEU A 102 -9.05 12.54 33.58
N ILE A 103 -8.77 11.62 32.64
CA ILE A 103 -9.18 11.76 31.24
C ILE A 103 -10.69 11.89 31.13
N ALA A 104 -11.45 11.05 31.85
CA ALA A 104 -12.92 11.14 31.89
C ALA A 104 -13.40 12.53 32.37
N SER A 105 -12.73 13.13 33.36
CA SER A 105 -13.07 14.48 33.84
C SER A 105 -12.74 15.61 32.86
N LEU A 106 -11.70 15.41 32.03
CA LEU A 106 -11.26 16.38 31.02
C LEU A 106 -12.09 16.29 29.73
N LEU A 107 -12.74 15.14 29.50
CA LEU A 107 -13.61 14.86 28.37
C LEU A 107 -15.01 14.39 28.84
N PRO A 108 -15.77 15.24 29.57
CA PRO A 108 -16.99 14.81 30.29
C PRO A 108 -18.19 14.46 29.41
N ASN A 109 -18.14 14.77 28.10
CA ASN A 109 -19.25 14.56 27.16
C ASN A 109 -18.99 13.39 26.19
N MET A 110 -18.10 12.45 26.53
CA MET A 110 -17.78 11.31 25.68
C MET A 110 -18.67 10.12 26.00
N GLU A 111 -19.48 9.73 25.02
CA GLU A 111 -20.34 8.55 25.10
C GLU A 111 -19.54 7.28 24.77
N PRO A 112 -19.87 6.11 25.32
CA PRO A 112 -19.29 4.83 24.90
C PRO A 112 -19.48 4.59 23.39
N GLY A 113 -18.45 4.08 22.71
CA GLY A 113 -18.40 3.90 21.26
C GLY A 113 -17.98 5.16 20.48
N THR A 114 -17.72 6.29 21.16
CA THR A 114 -17.26 7.53 20.52
C THR A 114 -15.97 7.33 19.76
N THR A 115 -15.05 6.47 20.21
CA THR A 115 -13.82 6.15 19.46
C THR A 115 -13.78 4.70 19.01
N GLY A 116 -14.46 3.79 19.72
CA GLY A 116 -14.17 2.36 19.62
C GLY A 116 -12.73 2.04 20.05
N GLU A 117 -12.31 0.79 19.82
CA GLU A 117 -11.03 0.24 20.28
C GLU A 117 -9.78 0.87 19.63
N GLU A 118 -9.92 1.41 18.42
CA GLU A 118 -8.80 1.91 17.61
C GLU A 118 -8.90 3.40 17.30
N GLY A 119 -10.08 4.02 17.36
CA GLY A 119 -10.18 5.47 17.19
C GLY A 119 -9.59 6.23 18.38
N TYR A 120 -9.41 7.54 18.23
CA TYR A 120 -8.87 8.38 19.30
C TYR A 120 -9.30 9.82 19.19
N ILE A 121 -9.03 10.55 20.26
CA ILE A 121 -9.28 11.97 20.40
C ILE A 121 -7.96 12.66 20.75
N ILE A 122 -7.65 13.75 20.05
CA ILE A 122 -6.59 14.69 20.42
C ILE A 122 -7.24 16.03 20.71
N ARG A 123 -7.21 16.47 21.97
CA ARG A 123 -7.79 17.75 22.39
C ARG A 123 -6.76 18.58 23.13
N SER A 124 -6.68 19.87 22.84
CA SER A 124 -5.93 20.81 23.66
C SER A 124 -6.86 21.83 24.32
N PHE A 125 -6.54 22.21 25.55
CA PHE A 125 -7.26 23.27 26.25
C PHE A 125 -6.37 23.90 27.33
N ARG A 126 -6.81 25.06 27.83
CA ARG A 126 -6.10 25.81 28.86
C ARG A 126 -6.80 25.70 30.21
N GLN A 127 -6.11 25.17 31.21
CA GLN A 127 -6.56 25.16 32.60
C GLN A 127 -5.80 26.22 33.40
N GLY A 128 -6.38 27.41 33.53
CA GLY A 128 -5.71 28.56 34.14
C GLY A 128 -4.52 29.04 33.29
N ARG A 129 -3.29 28.83 33.78
CA ARG A 129 -2.04 29.13 33.03
C ARG A 129 -1.41 27.89 32.39
N ARG A 130 -1.99 26.70 32.59
CA ARG A 130 -1.47 25.43 32.08
C ARG A 130 -2.10 25.08 30.75
N MET A 131 -1.29 24.64 29.80
CA MET A 131 -1.72 24.02 28.56
C MET A 131 -1.80 22.51 28.79
N ILE A 132 -2.93 21.90 28.43
CA ILE A 132 -3.12 20.46 28.52
C ILE A 132 -3.46 19.95 27.12
N THR A 133 -2.73 18.94 26.67
CA THR A 133 -3.06 18.16 25.47
C THR A 133 -3.46 16.76 25.92
N VAL A 134 -4.65 16.31 25.55
CA VAL A 134 -5.18 14.99 25.88
C VAL A 134 -5.16 14.13 24.63
N VAL A 135 -4.61 12.92 24.73
CA VAL A 135 -4.76 11.84 23.73
C VAL A 135 -5.50 10.68 24.37
N ALA A 136 -6.73 10.43 23.95
CA ALA A 136 -7.60 9.46 24.61
C ALA A 136 -8.35 8.55 23.65
N SER A 137 -8.65 7.33 24.11
CA SER A 137 -9.35 6.30 23.35
C SER A 137 -10.11 5.36 24.32
N GLU A 138 -11.06 4.58 23.83
CA GLU A 138 -11.62 3.44 24.57
C GLU A 138 -10.60 2.30 24.69
N GLY A 139 -9.89 2.00 23.60
CA GLY A 139 -8.88 0.95 23.53
C GLY A 139 -7.45 1.46 23.54
N GLU A 140 -6.51 0.63 24.00
CA GLU A 140 -5.09 0.99 24.11
C GLU A 140 -4.42 1.23 22.75
N ARG A 141 -4.88 0.53 21.69
CA ARG A 141 -4.41 0.75 20.31
C ARG A 141 -4.75 2.15 19.81
N GLY A 142 -5.95 2.65 20.10
CA GLY A 142 -6.29 4.03 19.76
C GLY A 142 -5.40 5.06 20.46
N VAL A 143 -4.95 4.79 21.70
CA VAL A 143 -3.96 5.66 22.36
C VAL A 143 -2.64 5.66 21.58
N LEU A 144 -2.13 4.49 21.19
CA LEU A 144 -0.90 4.37 20.38
C LEU A 144 -1.02 5.14 19.06
N TYR A 145 -2.10 4.93 18.30
CA TYR A 145 -2.31 5.62 17.03
C TYR A 145 -2.49 7.14 17.22
N GLY A 146 -3.15 7.56 18.30
CA GLY A 146 -3.29 8.98 18.65
C GLY A 146 -1.97 9.64 19.03
N ILE A 147 -1.05 8.90 19.67
CA ILE A 147 0.32 9.37 19.91
C ILE A 147 1.07 9.57 18.60
N PHE A 148 1.03 8.60 17.68
CA PHE A 148 1.65 8.76 16.37
C PHE A 148 1.05 9.94 15.57
N HIS A 149 -0.26 10.18 15.65
CA HIS A 149 -0.87 11.35 15.04
C HIS A 149 -0.40 12.66 15.71
N LEU A 150 -0.32 12.70 17.04
CA LEU A 150 0.23 13.88 17.72
C LEU A 150 1.69 14.15 17.32
N LEU A 151 2.51 13.10 17.22
CA LEU A 151 3.89 13.23 16.74
C LEU A 151 3.93 13.71 15.29
N ARG A 152 3.09 13.19 14.39
CA ARG A 152 2.95 13.68 13.01
C ARG A 152 2.57 15.17 12.96
N ILE A 153 1.65 15.65 13.82
CA ILE A 153 1.29 17.07 13.89
C ILE A 153 2.51 17.92 14.24
N ILE A 154 3.33 17.44 15.19
CA ILE A 154 4.54 18.15 15.64
C ILE A 154 5.62 18.12 14.56
N GLU A 155 5.87 16.95 13.98
CA GLU A 155 6.89 16.71 12.97
C GLU A 155 6.59 17.49 11.70
N THR A 156 5.33 17.59 11.27
CA THR A 156 4.93 18.41 10.11
C THR A 156 4.89 19.92 10.39
N GLU A 157 5.30 20.34 11.58
CA GLU A 157 5.20 21.71 12.11
C GLU A 157 3.79 22.32 11.99
N SER A 158 2.76 21.47 12.13
CA SER A 158 1.35 21.88 12.03
C SER A 158 0.91 22.68 13.27
N PRO A 159 -0.03 23.63 13.15
CA PRO A 159 -0.48 24.45 14.29
C PRO A 159 -0.93 23.62 15.50
N LEU A 160 -0.47 24.01 16.69
CA LEU A 160 -0.74 23.32 17.96
C LEU A 160 -1.86 23.97 18.80
N ASP A 161 -2.38 25.11 18.36
CA ASP A 161 -3.48 25.82 19.02
C ASP A 161 -4.81 25.09 18.83
N ASP A 162 -5.61 25.03 19.90
CA ASP A 162 -7.00 24.57 19.89
C ASP A 162 -7.26 23.21 19.20
N LEU A 163 -6.31 22.28 19.28
CA LEU A 163 -6.46 20.90 18.79
C LEU A 163 -7.81 20.32 19.25
N SER A 164 -8.59 19.81 18.30
CA SER A 164 -9.89 19.18 18.53
C SER A 164 -10.17 18.14 17.46
N ILE A 165 -9.43 17.05 17.52
CA ILE A 165 -9.43 15.96 16.55
C ILE A 165 -10.18 14.76 17.13
N LEU A 166 -11.02 14.14 16.32
CA LEU A 166 -11.63 12.84 16.56
C LEU A 166 -11.40 12.00 15.31
N GLU A 167 -10.74 10.87 15.45
CA GLU A 167 -10.36 10.00 14.35
C GLU A 167 -10.83 8.58 14.62
N LYS A 168 -11.26 7.90 13.56
CA LYS A 168 -11.62 6.47 13.56
C LYS A 168 -11.13 5.85 12.26
N PRO A 169 -10.58 4.62 12.29
CA PRO A 169 -10.26 3.93 11.06
C PRO A 169 -11.55 3.56 10.31
N ALA A 170 -11.54 3.72 8.99
CA ALA A 170 -12.65 3.34 8.11
C ALA A 170 -12.74 1.81 7.94
N ALA A 171 -11.61 1.12 7.82
CA ALA A 171 -11.56 -0.34 7.70
C ALA A 171 -11.08 -0.99 9.00
N THR A 172 -11.72 -2.09 9.42
CA THR A 172 -11.35 -2.86 10.61
C THR A 172 -9.99 -3.57 10.44
N LEU A 173 -9.72 -4.14 9.27
CA LEU A 173 -8.46 -4.80 8.92
C LEU A 173 -7.65 -3.92 7.96
N ARG A 174 -6.45 -3.52 8.36
CA ARG A 174 -5.55 -2.65 7.55
C ARG A 174 -4.20 -3.34 7.49
N LEU A 175 -3.94 -4.02 6.37
CA LEU A 175 -2.95 -5.11 6.31
C LEU A 175 -1.87 -4.88 5.25
N LEU A 176 -0.65 -5.34 5.53
CA LEU A 176 0.33 -5.63 4.49
C LEU A 176 0.37 -7.11 4.15
N ASN A 177 0.40 -7.41 2.85
CA ASN A 177 0.64 -8.75 2.31
C ASN A 177 2.09 -8.84 1.81
N HIS A 178 2.87 -9.74 2.39
CA HIS A 178 4.25 -10.01 1.98
C HIS A 178 4.28 -11.19 1.01
N TRP A 179 4.80 -10.99 -0.19
CA TRP A 179 5.01 -12.07 -1.16
C TRP A 179 6.36 -12.77 -0.93
N ASP A 180 6.65 -13.03 0.33
CA ASP A 180 7.95 -13.48 0.81
C ASP A 180 8.03 -15.01 0.85
N ASN A 181 9.04 -15.55 0.20
CA ASN A 181 9.35 -16.96 0.23
C ASN A 181 10.21 -17.31 1.45
N LEU A 182 10.10 -18.55 1.91
CA LEU A 182 10.84 -19.02 3.10
C LEU A 182 12.36 -19.08 2.88
N ASP A 183 12.82 -19.04 1.62
CA ASP A 183 14.24 -18.98 1.26
C ASP A 183 14.84 -17.56 1.27
N GLY A 184 14.03 -16.54 1.57
CA GLY A 184 14.43 -15.14 1.64
C GLY A 184 14.26 -14.36 0.35
N THR A 185 13.80 -14.98 -0.74
CA THR A 185 13.38 -14.26 -1.95
C THR A 185 12.00 -13.63 -1.76
N VAL A 186 11.69 -12.61 -2.56
CA VAL A 186 10.38 -11.94 -2.56
C VAL A 186 9.85 -11.93 -3.99
N GLU A 187 8.72 -12.58 -4.22
CA GLU A 187 8.03 -12.55 -5.50
C GLU A 187 7.51 -11.14 -5.76
N ARG A 188 7.89 -10.55 -6.90
CA ARG A 188 7.66 -9.12 -7.22
C ARG A 188 8.29 -8.17 -6.19
N GLY A 189 9.39 -8.58 -5.58
CA GLY A 189 10.20 -7.75 -4.68
C GLY A 189 11.30 -7.00 -5.40
N TYR A 190 11.34 -5.69 -5.22
CA TYR A 190 12.29 -4.77 -5.88
C TYR A 190 13.20 -4.02 -4.88
N ALA A 191 13.17 -4.43 -3.61
CA ALA A 191 13.82 -3.76 -2.48
C ALA A 191 14.72 -4.69 -1.67
N GLY A 192 15.37 -5.64 -2.33
CA GLY A 192 16.21 -6.67 -1.70
C GLY A 192 15.44 -7.94 -1.36
N GLY A 193 15.95 -8.71 -0.39
CA GLY A 193 15.32 -9.94 0.08
C GLY A 193 14.27 -9.69 1.17
N SER A 194 13.63 -10.77 1.61
CA SER A 194 12.68 -10.75 2.73
C SER A 194 13.37 -10.22 3.98
N ILE A 195 12.66 -9.37 4.73
CA ILE A 195 13.16 -8.94 6.03
C ILE A 195 13.13 -10.09 7.06
N TRP A 196 12.29 -11.11 6.85
CA TRP A 196 12.13 -12.25 7.76
C TRP A 196 13.32 -13.21 7.66
N ASN A 197 14.28 -13.09 8.58
CA ASN A 197 15.40 -14.03 8.62
C ASN A 197 14.99 -15.35 9.29
N TRP A 198 14.29 -16.21 8.53
CA TRP A 198 13.81 -17.51 8.98
C TRP A 198 14.91 -18.42 9.53
N HIS A 199 16.14 -18.28 9.05
CA HIS A 199 17.26 -19.10 9.51
C HIS A 199 17.60 -18.83 10.98
N LEU A 200 17.62 -17.56 11.39
CA LEU A 200 18.03 -17.15 12.75
C LEU A 200 16.86 -17.06 13.74
N LEU A 201 15.62 -16.98 13.27
CA LEU A 201 14.44 -17.03 14.13
C LEU A 201 14.28 -18.44 14.75
N PRO A 202 13.71 -18.57 15.97
CA PRO A 202 13.27 -17.49 16.86
C PRO A 202 14.40 -16.92 17.75
N ASP A 203 15.59 -17.51 17.73
CA ASP A 203 16.66 -17.24 18.71
C ASP A 203 17.30 -15.85 18.55
N TYR A 204 17.22 -15.27 17.35
CA TYR A 204 17.67 -13.90 17.07
C TYR A 204 16.53 -13.02 16.56
N ILE A 205 16.16 -12.04 17.37
CA ILE A 205 15.19 -11.01 17.01
C ILE A 205 15.96 -9.81 16.47
N HIS A 206 15.93 -9.61 15.15
CA HIS A 206 16.58 -8.47 14.53
C HIS A 206 15.83 -7.17 14.92
N PRO A 207 16.52 -6.08 15.31
CA PRO A 207 15.88 -4.81 15.65
C PRO A 207 14.95 -4.24 14.57
N ARG A 208 15.17 -4.62 13.31
CA ARG A 208 14.36 -4.19 12.15
C ARG A 208 12.92 -4.69 12.25
N TYR A 209 12.65 -5.77 12.97
CA TYR A 209 11.28 -6.24 13.22
C TYR A 209 10.50 -5.25 14.08
N VAL A 210 11.17 -4.61 15.05
CA VAL A 210 10.58 -3.55 15.88
C VAL A 210 10.34 -2.32 15.02
N ASP A 211 11.32 -1.90 14.21
CA ASP A 211 11.17 -0.72 13.33
C ASP A 211 10.08 -0.91 12.27
N TYR A 212 9.93 -2.12 11.74
CA TYR A 212 8.81 -2.48 10.86
C TYR A 212 7.46 -2.32 11.58
N ALA A 213 7.35 -2.82 12.81
CA ALA A 213 6.13 -2.71 13.60
C ALA A 213 5.82 -1.24 13.95
N ARG A 214 6.84 -0.44 14.29
CA ARG A 214 6.75 1.01 14.52
C ARG A 214 6.21 1.74 13.30
N ALA A 215 6.82 1.52 12.13
CA ALA A 215 6.40 2.16 10.88
C ALA A 215 4.94 1.85 10.54
N ASN A 216 4.53 0.59 10.61
CA ASN A 216 3.14 0.19 10.34
C ASN A 216 2.13 0.80 11.33
N ALA A 217 2.42 0.75 12.63
CA ALA A 217 1.54 1.32 13.64
C ALA A 217 1.39 2.85 13.51
N SER A 218 2.43 3.55 13.05
CA SER A 218 2.39 5.01 12.85
C SER A 218 1.37 5.48 11.80
N ILE A 219 1.06 4.61 10.84
CA ILE A 219 0.05 4.83 9.80
C ILE A 219 -1.19 3.93 10.01
N GLY A 220 -1.34 3.35 11.20
CA GLY A 220 -2.53 2.61 11.61
C GLY A 220 -2.69 1.21 11.01
N ILE A 221 -1.69 0.65 10.33
CA ILE A 221 -1.70 -0.74 9.87
C ILE A 221 -1.70 -1.66 11.10
N ASN A 222 -2.66 -2.58 11.16
CA ASN A 222 -2.92 -3.41 12.34
C ASN A 222 -2.76 -4.92 12.09
N GLY A 223 -2.22 -5.30 10.93
CA GLY A 223 -1.83 -6.67 10.70
C GLY A 223 -0.94 -6.88 9.48
N THR A 224 -0.36 -8.08 9.41
CA THR A 224 0.56 -8.44 8.33
C THR A 224 0.47 -9.92 8.01
N VAL A 225 0.36 -10.24 6.71
CA VAL A 225 0.53 -11.60 6.20
C VAL A 225 1.99 -11.74 5.81
N ILE A 226 2.75 -12.56 6.54
CA ILE A 226 4.22 -12.61 6.44
C ILE A 226 4.76 -13.69 5.48
N THR A 227 3.90 -14.26 4.65
CA THR A 227 4.25 -15.33 3.71
C THR A 227 3.59 -15.13 2.37
N ASN A 228 4.28 -15.58 1.32
CA ASN A 228 3.78 -15.53 -0.04
C ASN A 228 2.39 -16.18 -0.21
N VAL A 229 1.55 -15.56 -1.05
CA VAL A 229 0.26 -16.10 -1.50
C VAL A 229 0.44 -17.42 -2.26
N ASN A 230 1.56 -17.60 -2.95
CA ASN A 230 2.00 -18.90 -3.48
C ASN A 230 2.58 -19.75 -2.33
N ALA A 231 1.70 -20.13 -1.40
CA ALA A 231 2.07 -20.63 -0.08
C ALA A 231 2.95 -21.88 -0.09
N ASN A 232 3.83 -21.98 0.92
CA ASN A 232 4.60 -23.18 1.23
C ASN A 232 4.08 -23.81 2.53
N ALA A 233 3.64 -25.08 2.49
CA ALA A 233 3.09 -25.77 3.65
C ALA A 233 4.05 -25.84 4.85
N LEU A 234 5.36 -25.73 4.63
CA LEU A 234 6.37 -25.77 5.70
C LEU A 234 6.14 -24.73 6.79
N VAL A 235 5.53 -23.57 6.47
CA VAL A 235 5.25 -22.55 7.47
C VAL A 235 4.31 -23.03 8.59
N LEU A 236 3.47 -24.04 8.31
CA LEU A 236 2.53 -24.63 9.26
C LEU A 236 3.14 -25.75 10.13
N THR A 237 4.45 -26.00 10.01
CA THR A 237 5.16 -27.00 10.83
C THR A 237 5.57 -26.40 12.19
N PRO A 238 5.69 -27.21 13.26
CA PRO A 238 6.02 -26.70 14.59
C PRO A 238 7.29 -25.81 14.63
N HIS A 239 8.30 -26.16 13.83
CA HIS A 239 9.55 -25.41 13.77
C HIS A 239 9.38 -24.00 13.20
N TYR A 240 8.55 -23.83 12.16
CA TYR A 240 8.26 -22.50 11.62
C TYR A 240 7.26 -21.73 12.49
N LEU A 241 6.27 -22.40 13.08
CA LEU A 241 5.32 -21.74 13.97
C LEU A 241 5.99 -21.08 15.18
N ALA A 242 7.08 -21.67 15.71
CA ALA A 242 7.89 -21.01 16.74
C ALA A 242 8.54 -19.70 16.24
N LYS A 243 8.95 -19.64 14.98
CA LYS A 243 9.51 -18.42 14.33
C LYS A 243 8.43 -17.36 14.11
N VAL A 244 7.25 -17.80 13.67
CA VAL A 244 6.07 -16.93 13.50
C VAL A 244 5.65 -16.33 14.85
N ALA A 245 5.63 -17.13 15.92
CA ALA A 245 5.31 -16.66 17.26
C ALA A 245 6.29 -15.58 17.75
N ALA A 246 7.59 -15.77 17.51
CA ALA A 246 8.59 -14.76 17.84
C ALA A 246 8.38 -13.42 17.10
N LEU A 247 7.95 -13.47 15.83
CA LEU A 247 7.58 -12.25 15.09
C LEU A 247 6.29 -11.62 15.64
N ALA A 248 5.29 -12.44 15.97
CA ALA A 248 4.04 -11.96 16.58
C ALA A 248 4.29 -11.28 17.93
N ASP A 249 5.22 -11.80 18.75
CA ASP A 249 5.61 -11.21 20.03
C ASP A 249 6.21 -9.81 19.89
N VAL A 250 6.97 -9.56 18.81
CA VAL A 250 7.53 -8.23 18.50
C VAL A 250 6.45 -7.26 18.04
N MET A 251 5.48 -7.74 17.27
CA MET A 251 4.45 -6.92 16.62
C MET A 251 3.28 -6.58 17.55
N ARG A 252 2.98 -7.45 18.53
CA ARG A 252 1.83 -7.31 19.44
C ARG A 252 1.82 -6.00 20.25
N PRO A 253 2.93 -5.50 20.82
CA PRO A 253 2.95 -4.20 21.49
C PRO A 253 2.59 -3.02 20.58
N TYR A 254 2.74 -3.18 19.26
CA TYR A 254 2.34 -2.18 18.26
C TYR A 254 0.89 -2.35 17.77
N GLY A 255 0.14 -3.29 18.36
CA GLY A 255 -1.25 -3.56 17.97
C GLY A 255 -1.39 -4.33 16.66
N ILE A 256 -0.31 -4.94 16.15
CA ILE A 256 -0.26 -5.61 14.86
C ILE A 256 -0.43 -7.12 15.04
N LYS A 257 -1.46 -7.69 14.40
CA LYS A 257 -1.68 -9.14 14.35
C LYS A 257 -0.90 -9.80 13.20
N VAL A 258 -0.40 -11.00 13.44
CA VAL A 258 0.23 -11.83 12.39
C VAL A 258 -0.80 -12.76 11.76
N TYR A 259 -0.73 -12.84 10.43
CA TYR A 259 -1.52 -13.72 9.57
C TYR A 259 -0.57 -14.60 8.75
N LEU A 260 -1.05 -15.76 8.32
CA LEU A 260 -0.31 -16.65 7.42
C LEU A 260 -1.11 -16.93 6.15
N THR A 261 -0.42 -17.32 5.09
CA THR A 261 -1.12 -17.86 3.91
C THR A 261 -1.39 -19.35 4.13
N ALA A 262 -2.66 -19.77 4.05
CA ALA A 262 -3.02 -21.17 4.16
C ALA A 262 -2.72 -21.89 2.85
N ARG A 263 -1.76 -22.82 2.88
CA ARG A 263 -1.56 -23.79 1.80
C ARG A 263 -2.72 -24.80 1.83
N PHE A 264 -3.68 -24.69 0.91
CA PHE A 264 -4.91 -25.48 0.93
C PHE A 264 -4.66 -27.00 0.96
N SER A 265 -3.62 -27.46 0.25
CA SER A 265 -3.17 -28.86 0.17
C SER A 265 -2.28 -29.32 1.33
N ALA A 266 -2.04 -28.49 2.36
CA ALA A 266 -1.21 -28.85 3.51
C ALA A 266 -1.62 -30.17 4.21
N PRO A 267 -2.92 -30.55 4.33
CA PRO A 267 -3.29 -31.86 4.86
C PRO A 267 -2.64 -33.03 4.11
N GLN A 268 -2.48 -32.92 2.78
CA GLN A 268 -1.76 -33.93 1.99
C GLN A 268 -0.25 -33.77 2.12
N GLU A 269 0.27 -32.56 1.95
CA GLU A 269 1.72 -32.30 1.84
C GLU A 269 2.48 -32.58 3.14
N ILE A 270 1.91 -32.18 4.29
CA ILE A 270 2.56 -32.28 5.59
C ILE A 270 1.70 -33.01 6.64
N GLY A 271 0.41 -33.21 6.36
CA GLY A 271 -0.52 -33.93 7.24
C GLY A 271 -0.59 -35.44 7.00
N GLY A 272 -0.10 -35.93 5.85
CA GLY A 272 -0.13 -37.34 5.49
C GLY A 272 -1.52 -37.87 5.11
N LEU A 273 -2.50 -36.99 4.86
CA LEU A 273 -3.82 -37.38 4.37
C LEU A 273 -3.76 -37.68 2.86
N ASN A 274 -4.71 -38.45 2.37
CA ASN A 274 -4.82 -38.76 0.93
C ASN A 274 -5.57 -37.69 0.13
N THR A 275 -6.18 -36.71 0.80
CA THR A 275 -7.03 -35.68 0.20
C THR A 275 -6.92 -34.35 0.96
N SER A 276 -7.31 -33.25 0.32
CA SER A 276 -7.57 -31.94 0.96
C SER A 276 -8.98 -31.43 0.60
N ASP A 277 -9.92 -32.34 0.33
CA ASP A 277 -11.33 -31.99 0.16
C ASP A 277 -11.85 -31.32 1.45
N PRO A 278 -12.33 -30.07 1.40
CA PRO A 278 -12.77 -29.33 2.59
C PRO A 278 -14.00 -29.95 3.28
N LEU A 279 -14.71 -30.88 2.64
CA LEU A 279 -15.83 -31.61 3.22
C LEU A 279 -15.43 -32.96 3.82
N ASP A 280 -14.17 -33.39 3.65
CA ASP A 280 -13.67 -34.62 4.26
C ASP A 280 -13.49 -34.45 5.78
N PRO A 281 -14.06 -35.33 6.63
CA PRO A 281 -13.97 -35.21 8.08
C PRO A 281 -12.54 -35.21 8.64
N GLU A 282 -11.60 -35.92 7.99
CA GLU A 282 -10.20 -35.95 8.42
C GLU A 282 -9.49 -34.64 8.08
N VAL A 283 -9.80 -34.02 6.95
CA VAL A 283 -9.28 -32.70 6.55
C VAL A 283 -9.79 -31.61 7.49
N ILE A 284 -11.09 -31.64 7.82
CA ILE A 284 -11.69 -30.71 8.79
C ILE A 284 -11.02 -30.85 10.15
N ARG A 285 -10.80 -32.09 10.62
CA ARG A 285 -10.10 -32.34 11.89
C ARG A 285 -8.65 -31.84 11.84
N TRP A 286 -7.94 -32.10 10.74
CA TRP A 286 -6.55 -31.66 10.58
C TRP A 286 -6.42 -30.14 10.70
N TRP A 287 -7.29 -29.37 10.03
CA TRP A 287 -7.26 -27.91 10.13
C TRP A 287 -7.63 -27.41 11.51
N LYS A 288 -8.62 -28.03 12.18
CA LYS A 288 -8.95 -27.70 13.58
C LYS A 288 -7.76 -27.91 14.51
N ASP A 289 -7.08 -29.05 14.42
CA ASP A 289 -5.94 -29.37 15.26
C ASP A 289 -4.74 -28.46 14.95
N LYS A 290 -4.50 -28.17 13.66
CA LYS A 290 -3.44 -27.26 13.23
C LYS A 290 -3.67 -25.84 13.73
N VAL A 291 -4.90 -25.33 13.64
CA VAL A 291 -5.22 -23.99 14.13
C VAL A 291 -5.18 -23.94 15.66
N ALA A 292 -5.61 -24.99 16.36
CA ALA A 292 -5.45 -25.06 17.81
C ALA A 292 -3.96 -24.96 18.24
N GLU A 293 -3.05 -25.60 17.50
CA GLU A 293 -1.59 -25.46 17.71
C GLU A 293 -1.14 -24.01 17.47
N ILE A 294 -1.59 -23.37 16.39
CA ILE A 294 -1.24 -21.98 16.07
C ILE A 294 -1.74 -21.04 17.17
N CYS A 295 -3.01 -21.12 17.57
CA CYS A 295 -3.58 -20.22 18.58
C CYS A 295 -2.97 -20.48 19.97
N ALA A 296 -2.46 -21.68 20.26
CA ALA A 296 -1.72 -21.94 21.50
C ALA A 296 -0.37 -21.21 21.55
N LEU A 297 0.31 -21.09 20.41
CA LEU A 297 1.57 -20.35 20.28
C LEU A 297 1.36 -18.85 20.09
N ILE A 298 0.26 -18.46 19.45
CA ILE A 298 -0.07 -17.09 19.06
C ILE A 298 -1.54 -16.84 19.43
N PRO A 299 -1.84 -16.50 20.70
CA PRO A 299 -3.22 -16.39 21.19
C PRO A 299 -4.10 -15.38 20.45
N ASP A 300 -3.48 -14.38 19.82
CA ASP A 300 -4.08 -13.31 19.05
C ASP A 300 -3.85 -13.45 17.54
N PHE A 301 -3.60 -14.68 17.06
CA PHE A 301 -3.42 -14.98 15.64
C PHE A 301 -4.56 -14.39 14.80
N GLY A 302 -4.19 -13.67 13.74
CA GLY A 302 -5.16 -12.94 12.92
C GLY A 302 -6.03 -13.86 12.05
N GLY A 303 -5.48 -14.98 11.59
CA GLY A 303 -6.13 -15.91 10.68
C GLY A 303 -5.36 -16.09 9.37
N PHE A 304 -6.08 -16.40 8.29
CA PHE A 304 -5.47 -16.83 7.03
C PHE A 304 -5.77 -15.93 5.84
N LEU A 305 -4.77 -15.75 4.99
CA LEU A 305 -4.92 -15.35 3.59
C LEU A 305 -4.93 -16.61 2.71
N VAL A 306 -5.76 -16.63 1.65
CA VAL A 306 -5.85 -17.79 0.76
C VAL A 306 -5.84 -17.39 -0.71
N LYS A 307 -4.87 -17.91 -1.48
CA LYS A 307 -4.91 -17.99 -2.95
C LYS A 307 -5.20 -19.43 -3.32
N ALA A 308 -6.35 -19.69 -3.93
CA ALA A 308 -6.81 -21.04 -4.25
C ALA A 308 -7.38 -21.10 -5.66
N ASN A 309 -7.14 -22.21 -6.37
CA ASN A 309 -7.58 -22.44 -7.76
C ASN A 309 -7.17 -21.32 -8.74
N SER A 310 -5.99 -20.74 -8.53
CA SER A 310 -5.45 -19.65 -9.35
C SER A 310 -3.98 -19.89 -9.63
N GLU A 311 -3.57 -19.81 -10.90
CA GLU A 311 -2.17 -19.93 -11.34
C GLU A 311 -1.47 -21.21 -10.83
N GLY A 312 -2.20 -22.33 -10.84
CA GLY A 312 -1.69 -23.64 -10.39
C GLY A 312 -1.72 -23.85 -8.87
N GLN A 313 -2.17 -22.87 -8.08
CA GLN A 313 -2.38 -23.06 -6.64
C GLN A 313 -3.57 -24.00 -6.37
N PRO A 314 -3.44 -24.93 -5.42
CA PRO A 314 -4.48 -25.88 -5.07
C PRO A 314 -5.66 -25.20 -4.39
N GLY A 315 -6.83 -25.80 -4.48
CA GLY A 315 -8.04 -25.25 -3.90
C GLY A 315 -9.25 -26.17 -3.99
N PRO A 316 -10.40 -25.74 -3.44
CA PRO A 316 -11.61 -26.56 -3.35
C PRO A 316 -12.11 -27.12 -4.68
N GLN A 317 -11.94 -26.40 -5.80
CA GLN A 317 -12.42 -26.87 -7.11
C GLN A 317 -11.67 -28.13 -7.60
N ASN A 318 -10.47 -28.41 -7.08
CA ASN A 318 -9.75 -29.66 -7.37
C ASN A 318 -10.52 -30.91 -6.85
N TYR A 319 -11.44 -30.70 -5.91
CA TYR A 319 -12.26 -31.74 -5.28
C TYR A 319 -13.76 -31.58 -5.63
N GLY A 320 -14.08 -30.76 -6.65
CA GLY A 320 -15.47 -30.48 -7.04
C GLY A 320 -16.26 -29.68 -6.00
N ARG A 321 -15.59 -28.84 -5.22
CA ARG A 321 -16.19 -27.98 -4.19
C ARG A 321 -16.14 -26.50 -4.58
N SER A 322 -16.98 -25.69 -3.95
CA SER A 322 -17.02 -24.25 -4.14
C SER A 322 -15.94 -23.53 -3.33
N HIS A 323 -15.64 -22.27 -3.69
CA HIS A 323 -14.79 -21.41 -2.86
C HIS A 323 -15.37 -21.21 -1.45
N ALA A 324 -16.69 -21.13 -1.32
CA ALA A 324 -17.36 -21.04 -0.02
C ALA A 324 -17.12 -22.28 0.84
N ASP A 325 -17.15 -23.50 0.28
CA ASP A 325 -16.85 -24.73 1.05
C ASP A 325 -15.43 -24.69 1.64
N GLY A 326 -14.45 -24.29 0.82
CA GLY A 326 -13.05 -24.16 1.24
C GLY A 326 -12.86 -23.08 2.30
N ALA A 327 -13.43 -21.89 2.06
CA ALA A 327 -13.34 -20.75 2.98
C ALA A 327 -14.01 -21.06 4.32
N ASN A 328 -15.21 -21.63 4.30
CA ASN A 328 -16.01 -21.91 5.48
C ASN A 328 -15.37 -22.98 6.38
N MET A 329 -14.68 -23.97 5.80
CA MET A 329 -13.92 -24.97 6.55
C MET A 329 -12.77 -24.31 7.33
N LEU A 330 -11.99 -23.44 6.69
CA LEU A 330 -10.90 -22.71 7.36
C LEU A 330 -11.44 -21.72 8.39
N ALA A 331 -12.52 -21.01 8.06
CA ALA A 331 -13.17 -20.04 8.92
C ALA A 331 -13.69 -20.67 10.22
N ALA A 332 -14.29 -21.86 10.13
CA ALA A 332 -14.69 -22.62 11.32
C ALA A 332 -13.50 -23.11 12.15
N ALA A 333 -12.32 -23.30 11.55
CA ALA A 333 -11.12 -23.69 12.28
C ALA A 333 -10.49 -22.53 13.06
N VAL A 334 -10.52 -21.29 12.51
CA VAL A 334 -9.94 -20.08 13.14
C VAL A 334 -10.88 -19.32 14.08
N GLU A 335 -12.18 -19.57 13.98
CA GLU A 335 -13.21 -18.95 14.85
C GLU A 335 -12.89 -19.03 16.36
N PRO A 336 -12.39 -20.16 16.94
CA PRO A 336 -12.14 -20.26 18.38
C PRO A 336 -11.08 -19.29 18.94
N CYS A 337 -10.18 -18.76 18.10
CA CYS A 337 -9.24 -17.71 18.51
C CYS A 337 -9.55 -16.33 17.90
N GLY A 338 -10.78 -16.14 17.41
CA GLY A 338 -11.25 -14.88 16.85
C GLY A 338 -10.59 -14.51 15.52
N GLY A 339 -10.06 -15.49 14.81
CA GLY A 339 -9.40 -15.29 13.52
C GLY A 339 -10.39 -15.19 12.35
N VAL A 340 -9.90 -14.65 11.24
CA VAL A 340 -10.66 -14.46 10.00
C VAL A 340 -10.01 -15.19 8.82
N VAL A 341 -10.78 -15.37 7.74
CA VAL A 341 -10.26 -15.89 6.47
C VAL A 341 -10.43 -14.84 5.39
N MET A 342 -9.32 -14.39 4.82
CA MET A 342 -9.26 -13.50 3.68
C MET A 342 -9.07 -14.34 2.43
N TRP A 343 -10.16 -14.55 1.69
CA TRP A 343 -10.20 -15.42 0.53
C TRP A 343 -10.05 -14.60 -0.76
N ARG A 344 -8.94 -14.75 -1.48
CA ARG A 344 -8.68 -13.91 -2.66
C ARG A 344 -9.61 -14.27 -3.82
N ALA A 345 -10.22 -13.25 -4.42
CA ALA A 345 -11.05 -13.36 -5.62
C ALA A 345 -10.24 -13.37 -6.92
N PHE A 346 -8.91 -13.33 -6.85
CA PHE A 346 -8.02 -13.41 -8.01
C PHE A 346 -7.99 -14.82 -8.59
N VAL A 347 -9.06 -15.20 -9.28
CA VAL A 347 -9.31 -16.52 -9.86
C VAL A 347 -9.69 -16.36 -11.33
N TYR A 348 -9.02 -17.12 -12.20
CA TYR A 348 -9.30 -17.16 -13.63
C TYR A 348 -8.68 -18.42 -14.27
N ASP A 349 -9.42 -19.05 -15.17
CA ASP A 349 -9.07 -20.27 -15.90
C ASP A 349 -9.21 -20.05 -17.42
N ASN A 350 -8.15 -20.38 -18.17
CA ASN A 350 -8.12 -20.29 -19.63
C ASN A 350 -8.87 -21.45 -20.31
N ASN A 351 -9.22 -22.50 -19.57
CA ASN A 351 -10.12 -23.53 -20.07
C ASN A 351 -11.57 -23.05 -20.12
N VAL A 352 -11.90 -21.94 -19.43
CA VAL A 352 -13.20 -21.28 -19.51
C VAL A 352 -13.14 -20.26 -20.65
N PRO A 353 -13.90 -20.42 -21.74
CA PRO A 353 -13.84 -19.55 -22.93
C PRO A 353 -14.59 -18.22 -22.70
N VAL A 354 -14.29 -17.56 -21.59
CA VAL A 354 -14.87 -16.29 -21.14
C VAL A 354 -13.73 -15.30 -20.95
N ASP A 355 -13.97 -14.03 -21.29
CA ASP A 355 -13.04 -12.93 -21.03
C ASP A 355 -12.51 -12.97 -19.59
N ARG A 356 -11.19 -12.91 -19.40
CA ARG A 356 -10.53 -12.94 -18.08
C ARG A 356 -11.15 -11.91 -17.13
N ALA A 357 -11.46 -10.71 -17.62
CA ALA A 357 -12.04 -9.63 -16.83
C ALA A 357 -13.37 -10.01 -16.14
N LYS A 358 -14.10 -10.97 -16.69
CA LYS A 358 -15.42 -11.38 -16.17
C LYS A 358 -15.34 -12.47 -15.12
N GLN A 359 -14.23 -13.21 -15.06
CA GLN A 359 -14.23 -14.52 -14.41
C GLN A 359 -14.39 -14.43 -12.89
N ALA A 360 -13.64 -13.54 -12.22
CA ALA A 360 -13.78 -13.34 -10.77
C ALA A 360 -15.22 -12.97 -10.37
N TYR A 361 -15.86 -12.07 -11.12
CA TYR A 361 -17.28 -11.74 -10.89
C TYR A 361 -18.19 -12.97 -11.06
N ASN A 362 -18.02 -13.72 -12.16
CA ASN A 362 -18.85 -14.89 -12.44
C ASN A 362 -18.68 -16.01 -11.41
N GLU A 363 -17.48 -16.16 -10.83
CA GLU A 363 -17.18 -17.16 -9.81
C GLU A 363 -17.76 -16.79 -8.44
N PHE A 364 -17.68 -15.52 -8.04
CA PHE A 364 -17.98 -15.11 -6.67
C PHE A 364 -19.41 -14.57 -6.46
N VAL A 365 -20.01 -13.88 -7.43
CA VAL A 365 -21.38 -13.36 -7.27
C VAL A 365 -22.41 -14.45 -6.97
N PRO A 366 -22.37 -15.64 -7.60
CA PRO A 366 -23.27 -16.75 -7.24
C PRO A 366 -23.09 -17.29 -5.81
N LEU A 367 -21.99 -16.94 -5.14
CA LEU A 367 -21.66 -17.39 -3.78
C LEU A 367 -22.02 -16.35 -2.71
N ASP A 368 -22.58 -15.19 -3.08
CA ASP A 368 -22.95 -14.16 -2.11
C ASP A 368 -23.90 -14.71 -1.03
N GLY A 369 -23.58 -14.46 0.24
CA GLY A 369 -24.35 -14.93 1.40
C GLY A 369 -24.12 -16.39 1.79
N THR A 370 -23.20 -17.10 1.12
CA THR A 370 -22.84 -18.49 1.47
C THR A 370 -21.58 -18.60 2.31
N PHE A 371 -20.81 -17.51 2.44
CA PHE A 371 -19.62 -17.42 3.29
C PHE A 371 -20.01 -17.21 4.76
N ARG A 372 -19.20 -17.74 5.69
CA ARG A 372 -19.36 -17.49 7.15
C ARG A 372 -19.02 -16.03 7.49
N ASP A 373 -19.56 -15.56 8.61
CA ASP A 373 -19.40 -14.17 9.10
C ASP A 373 -17.94 -13.72 9.33
N ASN A 374 -17.00 -14.66 9.53
CA ASN A 374 -15.57 -14.38 9.68
C ASN A 374 -14.75 -14.63 8.40
N VAL A 375 -15.39 -14.62 7.23
CA VAL A 375 -14.74 -14.65 5.90
C VAL A 375 -14.89 -13.29 5.23
N LEU A 376 -13.80 -12.75 4.67
CA LEU A 376 -13.84 -11.66 3.69
C LEU A 376 -13.37 -12.17 2.33
N VAL A 377 -14.02 -11.70 1.27
CA VAL A 377 -13.52 -11.93 -0.09
C VAL A 377 -12.58 -10.78 -0.46
N GLN A 378 -11.30 -11.08 -0.66
CA GLN A 378 -10.26 -10.11 -0.97
C GLN A 378 -10.14 -9.89 -2.48
N VAL A 379 -10.49 -8.68 -2.93
CA VAL A 379 -10.67 -8.33 -4.34
C VAL A 379 -9.64 -7.28 -4.74
N LYS A 380 -8.90 -7.52 -5.84
CA LYS A 380 -7.99 -6.51 -6.42
C LYS A 380 -8.77 -5.26 -6.84
N ASN A 381 -8.10 -4.13 -6.90
CA ASN A 381 -8.72 -2.87 -7.31
C ASN A 381 -9.33 -2.87 -8.71
N GLY A 382 -8.81 -3.70 -9.62
CA GLY A 382 -9.36 -3.93 -10.96
C GLY A 382 -9.49 -5.43 -11.30
N PRO A 383 -10.21 -5.77 -12.38
CA PRO A 383 -10.55 -7.15 -12.73
C PRO A 383 -9.43 -7.95 -13.43
N ILE A 384 -8.28 -7.35 -13.75
CA ILE A 384 -7.16 -8.03 -14.39
C ILE A 384 -6.04 -8.32 -13.39
N ASP A 385 -5.12 -7.37 -13.18
CA ASP A 385 -3.89 -7.62 -12.43
C ASP A 385 -3.08 -6.34 -12.20
N PHE A 386 -3.56 -5.45 -11.34
CA PHE A 386 -2.80 -4.27 -10.87
C PHE A 386 -2.19 -3.40 -11.98
N GLN A 387 -2.81 -3.35 -13.15
CA GLN A 387 -2.27 -2.60 -14.28
C GLN A 387 -2.23 -1.09 -13.96
N PRO A 388 -1.37 -0.29 -14.64
CA PRO A 388 -1.20 1.14 -14.34
C PRO A 388 -2.52 1.92 -14.23
N ARG A 389 -3.51 1.53 -15.03
CA ARG A 389 -4.92 1.87 -14.84
C ARG A 389 -5.81 0.69 -15.23
N GLU A 390 -6.83 0.45 -14.40
CA GLU A 390 -7.94 -0.45 -14.67
C GLU A 390 -9.25 0.26 -14.27
N PRO A 391 -10.42 -0.11 -14.85
CA PRO A 391 -11.68 0.23 -14.21
C PRO A 391 -11.75 -0.45 -12.83
N TYR A 392 -12.51 0.12 -11.90
CA TYR A 392 -12.73 -0.54 -10.61
C TYR A 392 -13.32 -1.95 -10.82
N HIS A 393 -12.97 -2.88 -9.94
CA HIS A 393 -13.46 -4.25 -10.05
C HIS A 393 -14.99 -4.30 -9.83
N PRO A 394 -15.77 -4.92 -10.75
CA PRO A 394 -17.24 -4.92 -10.65
C PRO A 394 -17.80 -5.77 -9.49
N LEU A 395 -16.94 -6.41 -8.68
CA LEU A 395 -17.39 -7.11 -7.48
C LEU A 395 -17.80 -6.11 -6.39
N PHE A 396 -17.19 -4.93 -6.35
CA PHE A 396 -17.54 -3.89 -5.39
C PHE A 396 -18.98 -3.41 -5.65
N GLY A 397 -19.88 -3.75 -4.70
CA GLY A 397 -21.32 -3.52 -4.79
C GLY A 397 -22.15 -4.74 -5.23
N ALA A 398 -21.53 -5.78 -5.78
CA ALA A 398 -22.24 -6.95 -6.33
C ALA A 398 -22.45 -8.11 -5.34
N MET A 399 -21.92 -8.01 -4.12
CA MET A 399 -22.03 -9.03 -3.07
C MET A 399 -22.51 -8.42 -1.74
N PRO A 400 -23.76 -7.93 -1.64
CA PRO A 400 -24.25 -7.24 -0.44
C PRO A 400 -24.34 -8.12 0.81
N SER A 401 -24.30 -9.45 0.68
CA SER A 401 -24.41 -10.38 1.81
C SER A 401 -23.05 -10.93 2.27
N THR A 402 -21.94 -10.49 1.66
CA THR A 402 -20.59 -10.97 1.91
C THR A 402 -19.62 -9.80 2.00
N PRO A 403 -18.86 -9.65 3.09
CA PRO A 403 -17.92 -8.54 3.19
C PRO A 403 -16.80 -8.68 2.16
N LEU A 404 -16.59 -7.63 1.37
CA LEU A 404 -15.48 -7.49 0.45
C LEU A 404 -14.36 -6.70 1.11
N MET A 405 -13.12 -7.07 0.83
CA MET A 405 -11.95 -6.28 1.21
C MET A 405 -11.10 -5.96 -0.02
N MET A 406 -10.52 -4.76 -0.05
CA MET A 406 -9.70 -4.30 -1.16
C MET A 406 -8.29 -4.89 -1.08
N GLU A 407 -7.72 -5.26 -2.23
CA GLU A 407 -6.30 -5.56 -2.41
C GLU A 407 -5.71 -4.52 -3.38
N PHE A 408 -4.77 -3.72 -2.90
CA PHE A 408 -3.92 -2.85 -3.71
C PHE A 408 -2.52 -3.43 -3.82
N GLN A 409 -1.79 -3.05 -4.87
CA GLN A 409 -0.36 -3.34 -5.00
C GLN A 409 0.45 -2.09 -4.65
N ILE A 410 1.31 -2.18 -3.63
CA ILE A 410 2.26 -1.11 -3.30
C ILE A 410 3.58 -1.35 -4.04
N THR A 411 4.00 -2.62 -4.14
CA THR A 411 5.14 -3.00 -4.99
C THR A 411 4.83 -2.71 -6.46
N GLN A 412 5.79 -2.11 -7.17
CA GLN A 412 5.56 -1.57 -8.51
C GLN A 412 5.83 -2.62 -9.60
N GLU A 413 5.14 -3.76 -9.55
CA GLU A 413 5.31 -4.84 -10.54
C GLU A 413 5.09 -4.35 -11.97
N TYR A 414 4.05 -3.55 -12.16
CA TYR A 414 3.61 -3.04 -13.45
C TYR A 414 3.95 -1.57 -13.67
N LEU A 415 4.74 -0.97 -12.78
CA LEU A 415 4.98 0.47 -12.68
C LEU A 415 6.48 0.80 -12.56
N GLY A 416 7.31 0.02 -13.27
CA GLY A 416 8.75 0.29 -13.39
C GLY A 416 9.57 -0.16 -12.18
N CYS A 417 9.11 -1.17 -11.44
CA CYS A 417 9.84 -1.76 -10.31
C CYS A 417 10.29 -0.69 -9.31
N SER A 418 11.53 -0.73 -8.82
CA SER A 418 12.10 0.30 -7.93
C SER A 418 12.95 1.35 -8.66
N THR A 419 12.82 1.48 -9.99
CA THR A 419 13.56 2.49 -10.76
C THR A 419 12.71 3.66 -11.22
N HIS A 420 11.37 3.56 -11.15
CA HIS A 420 10.45 4.62 -11.52
C HIS A 420 9.83 5.27 -10.28
N LEU A 421 9.82 6.61 -10.27
CA LEU A 421 9.00 7.37 -9.33
C LEU A 421 7.54 7.29 -9.83
N VAL A 422 6.72 6.51 -9.11
CA VAL A 422 5.27 6.44 -9.31
C VAL A 422 4.58 6.50 -7.95
N TYR A 423 4.02 7.65 -7.62
CA TYR A 423 3.25 7.85 -6.40
C TYR A 423 1.83 7.30 -6.57
N LEU A 424 1.42 6.39 -5.69
CA LEU A 424 0.23 5.55 -5.86
C LEU A 424 -1.03 6.09 -5.19
N ALA A 425 -0.95 7.12 -4.35
CA ALA A 425 -2.14 7.70 -3.73
C ALA A 425 -3.21 8.13 -4.76
N PRO A 426 -2.86 8.76 -5.91
CA PRO A 426 -3.84 9.04 -6.97
C PRO A 426 -4.54 7.79 -7.51
N LEU A 427 -3.84 6.65 -7.65
CA LEU A 427 -4.44 5.40 -8.10
C LEU A 427 -5.41 4.85 -7.04
N PHE A 428 -5.00 4.84 -5.77
CA PHE A 428 -5.82 4.35 -4.67
C PHE A 428 -7.09 5.20 -4.51
N SER A 429 -6.96 6.53 -4.53
CA SER A 429 -8.10 7.46 -4.45
C SER A 429 -9.02 7.34 -5.66
N GLU A 430 -8.50 7.23 -6.90
CA GLU A 430 -9.31 7.03 -8.13
C GLU A 430 -10.24 5.81 -7.99
N VAL A 431 -9.75 4.73 -7.38
CA VAL A 431 -10.54 3.51 -7.16
C VAL A 431 -11.51 3.69 -5.99
N LEU A 432 -11.05 4.20 -4.84
CA LEU A 432 -11.89 4.34 -3.64
C LEU A 432 -13.07 5.29 -3.87
N GLU A 433 -12.88 6.37 -4.62
CA GLU A 433 -13.90 7.38 -4.98
C GLU A 433 -14.80 6.94 -6.14
N SER A 434 -14.55 5.79 -6.76
CA SER A 434 -15.37 5.32 -7.88
C SER A 434 -16.79 5.00 -7.42
N ASP A 435 -17.76 5.81 -7.85
CA ASP A 435 -19.18 5.51 -7.63
C ASP A 435 -19.60 4.27 -8.42
N THR A 436 -19.95 3.22 -7.67
CA THR A 436 -20.40 1.92 -8.19
C THR A 436 -21.86 1.93 -8.62
N TYR A 437 -22.66 2.87 -8.12
CA TYR A 437 -24.12 2.94 -8.24
C TYR A 437 -24.90 1.72 -7.69
N ALA A 438 -24.26 0.84 -6.91
CA ALA A 438 -24.89 -0.38 -6.40
C ALA A 438 -26.16 -0.12 -5.57
N ALA A 439 -26.20 0.97 -4.80
CA ALA A 439 -27.38 1.45 -4.08
C ALA A 439 -27.83 2.86 -4.54
N GLY A 440 -27.59 3.19 -5.80
CA GLY A 440 -27.83 4.52 -6.38
C GLY A 440 -26.60 5.45 -6.29
N PRO A 441 -26.73 6.71 -6.72
CA PRO A 441 -25.61 7.66 -6.74
C PRO A 441 -24.99 7.86 -5.36
N GLY A 442 -23.66 7.91 -5.30
CA GLY A 442 -22.89 8.02 -4.07
C GLY A 442 -22.46 6.69 -3.46
N SER A 443 -22.71 5.55 -4.11
CA SER A 443 -22.27 4.22 -3.64
C SER A 443 -20.80 3.99 -3.97
N GLU A 444 -19.90 4.80 -3.40
CA GLU A 444 -18.46 4.74 -3.65
C GLU A 444 -17.86 3.38 -3.26
N VAL A 445 -16.79 2.95 -3.93
CA VAL A 445 -16.05 1.73 -3.53
C VAL A 445 -15.62 1.82 -2.06
N SER A 446 -15.24 3.00 -1.57
CA SER A 446 -14.92 3.19 -0.15
C SER A 446 -16.07 2.83 0.78
N GLU A 447 -17.32 3.08 0.43
CA GLU A 447 -18.49 2.72 1.25
C GLU A 447 -18.76 1.20 1.27
N VAL A 448 -18.35 0.49 0.21
CA VAL A 448 -18.33 -0.98 0.19
C VAL A 448 -17.25 -1.49 1.15
N ILE A 449 -16.05 -0.89 1.08
CA ILE A 449 -14.88 -1.33 1.81
C ILE A 449 -14.95 -1.00 3.31
N ASP A 450 -15.52 0.14 3.69
CA ASP A 450 -15.74 0.52 5.10
C ASP A 450 -17.02 -0.09 5.69
N GLY A 451 -17.79 -0.80 4.85
CA GLY A 451 -18.98 -1.54 5.23
C GLY A 451 -20.24 -0.68 5.40
N SER A 452 -20.17 0.64 5.27
CA SER A 452 -21.30 1.56 5.47
C SER A 452 -22.43 1.35 4.45
N LEU A 453 -22.11 0.89 3.23
CA LEU A 453 -23.11 0.63 2.18
C LEU A 453 -24.06 -0.53 2.53
N HIS A 454 -23.55 -1.58 3.18
CA HIS A 454 -24.30 -2.82 3.45
C HIS A 454 -24.37 -3.20 4.94
N GLY A 455 -23.82 -2.39 5.84
CA GLY A 455 -23.85 -2.61 7.28
C GLY A 455 -22.87 -3.68 7.78
N HIS A 456 -21.75 -3.89 7.09
CA HIS A 456 -20.71 -4.83 7.53
C HIS A 456 -19.82 -4.22 8.61
N THR A 457 -19.49 -5.01 9.63
CA THR A 457 -18.53 -4.62 10.69
C THR A 457 -17.13 -5.19 10.46
N LEU A 458 -17.06 -6.36 9.81
CA LEU A 458 -15.82 -6.95 9.34
C LEU A 458 -15.49 -6.39 7.95
N THR A 459 -14.51 -5.52 7.91
CA THR A 459 -14.13 -4.71 6.74
C THR A 459 -12.62 -4.71 6.60
N GLY A 460 -12.10 -4.46 5.40
CA GLY A 460 -10.66 -4.55 5.23
C GLY A 460 -10.07 -3.95 3.96
N MET A 461 -8.78 -3.62 4.07
CA MET A 461 -7.92 -3.24 2.96
C MET A 461 -6.53 -3.86 3.16
N ALA A 462 -5.98 -4.43 2.10
CA ALA A 462 -4.67 -5.03 2.08
C ALA A 462 -3.79 -4.43 0.98
N GLY A 463 -2.51 -4.20 1.29
CA GLY A 463 -1.52 -3.70 0.35
C GLY A 463 -0.42 -4.73 0.17
N VAL A 464 -0.15 -5.15 -1.07
CA VAL A 464 1.02 -6.01 -1.38
C VAL A 464 2.27 -5.18 -1.15
N SER A 465 3.06 -5.57 -0.16
CA SER A 465 4.19 -4.79 0.38
C SER A 465 5.27 -4.56 -0.68
N ASN A 466 5.90 -3.38 -0.63
CA ASN A 466 7.05 -3.01 -1.47
C ASN A 466 8.38 -3.03 -0.71
N ILE A 467 8.41 -3.61 0.50
CA ILE A 467 9.61 -3.55 1.34
C ILE A 467 10.53 -4.76 1.14
N GLY A 468 11.78 -4.61 1.57
CA GLY A 468 12.76 -5.67 1.64
C GLY A 468 14.00 -5.28 2.47
N THR A 469 15.11 -5.96 2.24
CA THR A 469 16.33 -5.76 3.04
C THR A 469 17.14 -4.50 2.70
N GLU A 470 16.80 -3.78 1.62
CA GLU A 470 17.41 -2.49 1.29
C GLU A 470 17.37 -1.51 2.47
N ARG A 471 18.35 -0.59 2.52
CA ARG A 471 18.51 0.29 3.69
C ARG A 471 17.33 1.25 3.87
N ASN A 472 16.79 1.77 2.77
CA ASN A 472 15.61 2.63 2.73
C ASN A 472 14.29 1.83 2.68
N TRP A 473 14.36 0.51 2.90
CA TRP A 473 13.28 -0.47 2.88
C TRP A 473 12.65 -0.74 1.51
N THR A 474 12.57 0.23 0.62
CA THR A 474 11.68 0.20 -0.56
C THR A 474 12.42 0.28 -1.90
N GLY A 475 13.76 0.29 -1.88
CA GLY A 475 14.60 0.40 -3.06
C GLY A 475 14.64 1.83 -3.59
N HIS A 476 13.49 2.37 -4.01
CA HIS A 476 13.32 3.76 -4.40
C HIS A 476 12.86 4.62 -3.21
N LEU A 477 13.44 5.80 -2.96
CA LEU A 477 13.03 6.68 -1.84
C LEU A 477 11.51 6.94 -1.82
N PHE A 478 10.92 7.31 -2.96
CA PHE A 478 9.47 7.54 -3.07
C PHE A 478 8.61 6.26 -2.95
N GLY A 479 9.21 5.07 -2.93
CA GLY A 479 8.50 3.85 -2.55
C GLY A 479 7.98 3.92 -1.10
N GLN A 480 8.66 4.68 -0.23
CA GLN A 480 8.19 4.95 1.13
C GLN A 480 6.87 5.73 1.14
N ALA A 481 6.73 6.71 0.25
CA ALA A 481 5.51 7.50 0.11
C ALA A 481 4.30 6.62 -0.25
N ASN A 482 4.51 5.54 -1.02
CA ASN A 482 3.46 4.60 -1.39
C ASN A 482 3.01 3.72 -0.21
N TRP A 483 3.95 3.24 0.60
CA TRP A 483 3.63 2.53 1.84
C TRP A 483 2.89 3.45 2.82
N TYR A 484 3.39 4.69 2.99
CA TYR A 484 2.73 5.71 3.79
C TYR A 484 1.29 5.97 3.31
N ALA A 485 1.12 6.27 2.02
CA ALA A 485 -0.19 6.55 1.43
C ALA A 485 -1.19 5.41 1.60
N PHE A 486 -0.76 4.16 1.43
CA PHE A 486 -1.62 3.01 1.68
C PHE A 486 -2.17 3.00 3.11
N GLY A 487 -1.31 3.17 4.13
CA GLY A 487 -1.78 3.19 5.52
C GLY A 487 -2.70 4.36 5.82
N ARG A 488 -2.40 5.56 5.30
CA ARG A 488 -3.24 6.75 5.47
C ARG A 488 -4.63 6.56 4.85
N LEU A 489 -4.72 6.00 3.65
CA LEU A 489 -6.01 5.74 2.97
C LEU A 489 -6.76 4.55 3.58
N ALA A 490 -6.06 3.53 4.08
CA ALA A 490 -6.67 2.44 4.85
C ALA A 490 -7.28 2.93 6.17
N TRP A 491 -6.70 3.98 6.76
CA TRP A 491 -7.27 4.67 7.91
C TRP A 491 -8.44 5.58 7.51
N ASN A 492 -8.26 6.44 6.51
CA ASN A 492 -9.29 7.36 6.05
C ASN A 492 -9.25 7.49 4.51
N PRO A 493 -10.20 6.89 3.78
CA PRO A 493 -10.23 6.89 2.32
C PRO A 493 -10.57 8.27 1.72
N ARG A 494 -10.95 9.25 2.55
CA ARG A 494 -11.30 10.61 2.12
C ARG A 494 -10.11 11.58 2.11
N LEU A 495 -8.93 11.14 2.54
CA LEU A 495 -7.71 11.94 2.44
C LEU A 495 -7.32 12.13 0.97
N THR A 496 -6.93 13.35 0.62
CA THR A 496 -6.48 13.63 -0.74
C THR A 496 -5.03 13.18 -0.96
N PRO A 497 -4.65 12.77 -2.18
CA PRO A 497 -3.26 12.49 -2.52
C PRO A 497 -2.30 13.64 -2.20
N ALA A 498 -2.74 14.89 -2.31
CA ALA A 498 -1.92 16.07 -2.03
C ALA A 498 -1.64 16.24 -0.52
N GLU A 499 -2.64 16.03 0.33
CA GLU A 499 -2.47 16.07 1.78
C GLU A 499 -1.48 15.00 2.25
N ILE A 500 -1.63 13.78 1.74
CA ILE A 500 -0.74 12.66 2.08
C ILE A 500 0.70 12.93 1.60
N ALA A 501 0.87 13.47 0.39
CA ALA A 501 2.18 13.85 -0.13
C ALA A 501 2.83 14.93 0.74
N SER A 502 2.08 15.97 1.12
CA SER A 502 2.55 17.04 2.01
C SER A 502 3.01 16.50 3.37
N GLU A 503 2.20 15.65 4.02
CA GLU A 503 2.58 14.98 5.26
C GLU A 503 3.93 14.24 5.10
N TRP A 504 4.03 13.38 4.09
CA TRP A 504 5.22 12.55 3.88
C TRP A 504 6.47 13.38 3.52
N ILE A 505 6.36 14.38 2.65
CA ILE A 505 7.48 15.24 2.24
C ILE A 505 8.03 15.98 3.47
N ARG A 506 7.16 16.51 4.33
CA ARG A 506 7.56 17.22 5.55
C ARG A 506 8.25 16.32 6.56
N MET A 507 7.79 15.08 6.69
CA MET A 507 8.38 14.11 7.62
C MET A 507 9.67 13.45 7.09
N THR A 508 9.94 13.51 5.78
CA THR A 508 10.99 12.69 5.15
C THR A 508 12.05 13.50 4.40
N ILE A 509 11.72 14.67 3.85
CA ILE A 509 12.60 15.42 2.94
C ILE A 509 12.83 16.85 3.41
N THR A 510 11.76 17.64 3.63
CA THR A 510 11.91 19.09 3.87
C THR A 510 10.66 19.76 4.42
N HIS A 511 10.85 20.82 5.21
CA HIS A 511 9.81 21.77 5.62
C HIS A 511 9.77 23.06 4.78
N ASP A 512 10.67 23.21 3.80
CA ASP A 512 10.67 24.37 2.91
C ASP A 512 9.49 24.28 1.93
N PRO A 513 8.52 25.23 1.96
CA PRO A 513 7.31 25.14 1.17
C PRO A 513 7.55 25.24 -0.34
N ASP A 514 8.59 25.96 -0.78
CA ASP A 514 8.91 26.11 -2.20
C ASP A 514 9.50 24.79 -2.75
N ILE A 515 10.27 24.07 -1.93
CA ILE A 515 10.80 22.74 -2.29
C ILE A 515 9.67 21.71 -2.23
N GLU A 516 8.84 21.75 -1.20
CA GLU A 516 7.67 20.87 -1.05
C GLU A 516 6.77 20.93 -2.28
N GLU A 517 6.44 22.13 -2.77
CA GLU A 517 5.59 22.32 -3.95
C GLU A 517 6.16 21.62 -5.21
N VAL A 518 7.48 21.74 -5.44
CA VAL A 518 8.14 21.08 -6.58
C VAL A 518 8.05 19.57 -6.47
N ILE A 519 8.34 19.01 -5.28
CA ILE A 519 8.32 17.56 -5.05
C ILE A 519 6.89 17.02 -5.16
N ALA A 520 5.92 17.71 -4.57
CA ALA A 520 4.51 17.33 -4.62
C ALA A 520 3.99 17.36 -6.08
N GLY A 521 4.40 18.34 -6.89
CA GLY A 521 4.04 18.39 -8.31
C GLY A 521 4.51 17.17 -9.10
N ILE A 522 5.75 16.71 -8.86
CA ILE A 522 6.28 15.46 -9.45
C ILE A 522 5.45 14.26 -8.96
N MET A 523 5.26 14.13 -7.65
CA MET A 523 4.52 13.00 -7.06
C MET A 523 3.10 12.90 -7.63
N LEU A 524 2.32 13.97 -7.59
CA LEU A 524 0.90 13.96 -7.95
C LEU A 524 0.65 13.62 -9.42
N THR A 525 1.60 13.94 -10.31
CA THR A 525 1.48 13.66 -11.75
C THR A 525 2.14 12.33 -12.16
N SER A 526 3.03 11.77 -11.34
CA SER A 526 3.88 10.64 -11.69
C SER A 526 3.16 9.37 -12.14
N ARG A 527 2.00 9.04 -11.53
CA ARG A 527 1.20 7.88 -11.96
C ARG A 527 0.63 8.08 -13.36
N GLU A 528 0.11 9.26 -13.67
CA GLU A 528 -0.45 9.51 -15.00
C GLU A 528 0.66 9.53 -16.05
N THR A 529 1.83 10.08 -15.72
CA THR A 529 3.01 10.03 -16.58
C THR A 529 3.39 8.58 -16.92
N ALA A 530 3.37 7.68 -15.94
CA ALA A 530 3.59 6.25 -16.17
C ALA A 530 2.52 5.61 -17.05
N VAL A 531 1.24 5.91 -16.82
CA VAL A 531 0.15 5.47 -17.70
C VAL A 531 0.39 5.96 -19.13
N ASN A 532 0.80 7.21 -19.32
CA ASN A 532 0.99 7.82 -20.62
C ASN A 532 2.07 7.15 -21.45
N TYR A 533 3.27 6.93 -20.88
CA TYR A 533 4.35 6.27 -21.63
C TYR A 533 4.26 4.73 -21.63
N MET A 534 3.43 4.10 -20.79
CA MET A 534 3.26 2.63 -20.77
C MET A 534 1.99 2.17 -21.46
N THR A 535 0.82 2.59 -20.97
CA THR A 535 -0.49 1.98 -21.30
C THR A 535 -1.64 3.01 -21.38
N PRO A 536 -1.56 4.03 -22.25
CA PRO A 536 -2.57 5.09 -22.30
C PRO A 536 -3.90 4.63 -22.88
N LEU A 537 -4.94 5.45 -22.73
CA LEU A 537 -6.25 5.29 -23.37
C LEU A 537 -7.03 4.00 -23.00
N GLY A 538 -6.65 3.32 -21.92
CA GLY A 538 -7.24 2.04 -21.49
C GLY A 538 -6.50 0.81 -22.03
N LEU A 539 -5.35 0.98 -22.70
CA LEU A 539 -4.42 -0.14 -22.90
C LEU A 539 -3.98 -0.70 -21.55
N HIS A 540 -3.65 -1.99 -21.54
CA HIS A 540 -3.20 -2.72 -20.36
C HIS A 540 -2.51 -4.01 -20.80
N HIS A 541 -1.72 -4.61 -19.92
CA HIS A 541 -1.10 -5.92 -20.08
C HIS A 541 -0.16 -6.01 -21.31
N ILE A 542 0.58 -4.93 -21.59
CA ILE A 542 1.55 -4.85 -22.70
C ILE A 542 3.00 -4.94 -22.21
N MET A 543 3.20 -5.59 -21.07
CA MET A 543 4.49 -5.83 -20.45
C MET A 543 5.18 -7.05 -21.05
N ALA A 544 6.51 -7.06 -20.97
CA ALA A 544 7.33 -8.21 -21.31
C ALA A 544 7.02 -9.40 -20.39
N GLU A 545 6.89 -10.57 -21.00
CA GLU A 545 6.53 -11.82 -20.32
C GLU A 545 7.50 -12.19 -19.18
N GLY A 546 6.95 -12.65 -18.06
CA GLY A 546 7.68 -13.20 -16.91
C GLY A 546 8.12 -12.15 -15.89
N HIS A 547 8.78 -11.08 -16.34
CA HIS A 547 9.43 -10.11 -15.44
C HIS A 547 8.74 -8.75 -15.34
N HIS A 548 7.87 -8.40 -16.29
CA HIS A 548 6.98 -7.22 -16.28
C HIS A 548 7.64 -5.82 -16.31
N TRP A 549 8.96 -5.70 -16.16
CA TRP A 549 9.70 -4.42 -16.16
C TRP A 549 9.62 -3.58 -17.46
N GLY A 550 9.59 -4.21 -18.64
CA GLY A 550 9.69 -3.51 -19.94
C GLY A 550 8.52 -3.74 -20.89
N PRO A 551 8.46 -3.04 -22.04
CA PRO A 551 7.43 -3.23 -23.05
C PRO A 551 7.51 -4.62 -23.70
N GLY A 552 6.35 -5.23 -23.88
CA GLY A 552 6.15 -6.46 -24.61
C GLY A 552 4.83 -6.52 -25.37
N PRO A 553 4.41 -5.47 -26.11
CA PRO A 553 3.11 -5.49 -26.81
C PRO A 553 3.00 -6.59 -27.87
N TRP A 554 4.13 -7.23 -28.26
CA TRP A 554 4.18 -8.36 -29.20
C TRP A 554 4.14 -9.74 -28.53
N VAL A 555 3.97 -9.85 -27.21
CA VAL A 555 3.87 -11.16 -26.54
C VAL A 555 2.62 -11.88 -27.05
N ASP A 556 2.81 -12.98 -27.78
CA ASP A 556 1.78 -13.73 -28.51
C ASP A 556 1.85 -15.26 -28.28
N ARG A 557 2.70 -15.73 -27.36
CA ARG A 557 2.89 -17.15 -27.05
C ARG A 557 2.49 -17.47 -25.63
N GLY A 558 2.06 -18.71 -25.40
CA GLY A 558 1.65 -19.20 -24.08
C GLY A 558 0.14 -19.19 -23.91
N ARG A 559 -0.30 -19.09 -22.64
CA ARG A 559 -1.72 -19.02 -22.26
C ARG A 559 -2.28 -17.69 -22.79
N PRO A 560 -3.32 -17.66 -23.65
CA PRO A 560 -3.80 -16.44 -24.31
C PRO A 560 -4.04 -15.25 -23.38
N ASP A 561 -4.70 -15.45 -22.24
CA ASP A 561 -4.98 -14.43 -21.23
C ASP A 561 -3.75 -14.00 -20.39
N TRP A 562 -2.55 -14.51 -20.70
CA TRP A 562 -1.24 -14.01 -20.25
C TRP A 562 -0.46 -13.30 -21.37
N THR A 563 -1.02 -13.21 -22.58
CA THR A 563 -0.37 -12.55 -23.73
C THR A 563 -0.87 -11.12 -23.89
N SER A 564 -0.04 -10.23 -24.40
CA SER A 564 -0.43 -8.84 -24.69
C SER A 564 -1.45 -8.75 -25.83
N VAL A 565 -1.27 -9.57 -26.87
CA VAL A 565 -2.14 -9.57 -28.07
C VAL A 565 -3.59 -9.91 -27.76
N TYR A 566 -3.86 -10.66 -26.69
CA TYR A 566 -5.20 -10.95 -26.22
C TYR A 566 -5.95 -9.69 -25.78
N TYR A 567 -5.26 -8.76 -25.13
CA TYR A 567 -5.86 -7.56 -24.54
C TYR A 567 -6.02 -6.45 -25.56
N HIS A 568 -4.93 -6.05 -26.23
CA HIS A 568 -5.00 -4.88 -27.11
C HIS A 568 -5.62 -5.21 -28.48
N ARG A 569 -5.61 -6.47 -28.94
CA ARG A 569 -6.23 -6.94 -30.20
C ARG A 569 -5.98 -6.00 -31.41
N ALA A 570 -4.74 -5.55 -31.56
CA ALA A 570 -4.38 -4.62 -32.63
C ALA A 570 -4.41 -5.34 -33.99
N ASP A 571 -5.04 -4.73 -34.97
CA ASP A 571 -5.09 -5.20 -36.35
C ASP A 571 -5.12 -4.02 -37.33
N THR A 572 -5.21 -4.29 -38.64
CA THR A 572 -5.24 -3.22 -39.65
C THR A 572 -6.47 -2.32 -39.60
N PHE A 573 -7.54 -2.75 -38.94
CA PHE A 573 -8.74 -1.94 -38.75
C PHE A 573 -8.59 -1.03 -37.53
N GLY A 574 -8.14 -1.56 -36.40
CA GLY A 574 -8.16 -0.85 -35.13
C GLY A 574 -7.42 -1.54 -33.97
N ILE A 575 -7.74 -1.09 -32.76
CA ILE A 575 -7.17 -1.57 -31.50
C ILE A 575 -8.19 -1.46 -30.36
N GLY A 576 -8.03 -2.28 -29.32
CA GLY A 576 -8.79 -2.30 -28.08
C GLY A 576 -9.56 -3.61 -27.88
N PHE A 577 -10.28 -3.77 -26.77
CA PHE A 577 -11.06 -4.98 -26.51
C PHE A 577 -12.55 -4.64 -26.51
N ASP A 578 -13.33 -5.23 -27.42
CA ASP A 578 -14.80 -5.10 -27.37
C ASP A 578 -15.38 -5.86 -26.17
N ARG A 579 -15.62 -5.12 -25.09
CA ARG A 579 -16.30 -5.59 -23.86
C ARG A 579 -17.68 -4.98 -23.68
N THR A 580 -18.19 -4.33 -24.73
CA THR A 580 -19.58 -3.87 -24.82
C THR A 580 -20.54 -5.06 -24.85
N ARG A 581 -21.84 -4.78 -24.85
CA ARG A 581 -22.89 -5.80 -24.99
C ARG A 581 -22.81 -6.60 -26.30
N SER A 582 -22.14 -6.10 -27.34
CA SER A 582 -21.91 -6.84 -28.59
C SER A 582 -20.62 -7.68 -28.60
N GLY A 583 -19.72 -7.44 -27.64
CA GLY A 583 -18.44 -8.13 -27.50
C GLY A 583 -18.48 -9.20 -26.41
N SER A 584 -17.57 -9.11 -25.44
CA SER A 584 -17.56 -10.04 -24.28
C SER A 584 -18.68 -9.80 -23.28
N ASP A 585 -19.39 -8.66 -23.38
CA ASP A 585 -20.43 -8.24 -22.45
C ASP A 585 -19.95 -8.16 -20.99
N ALA A 586 -18.68 -7.76 -20.78
CA ALA A 586 -18.17 -7.49 -19.43
C ALA A 586 -18.79 -6.21 -18.85
N VAL A 587 -19.18 -5.27 -19.71
CA VAL A 587 -19.83 -4.02 -19.29
C VAL A 587 -21.11 -4.24 -18.47
N SER A 588 -21.84 -5.34 -18.73
CA SER A 588 -23.07 -5.70 -18.01
C SER A 588 -22.83 -6.21 -16.57
N GLN A 589 -21.58 -6.32 -16.12
CA GLN A 589 -21.24 -6.58 -14.71
C GLN A 589 -21.23 -5.31 -13.86
N TYR A 590 -21.28 -4.13 -14.48
CA TYR A 590 -21.36 -2.85 -13.78
C TYR A 590 -22.82 -2.42 -13.60
N PHE A 591 -23.13 -1.68 -12.53
CA PHE A 591 -24.49 -1.16 -12.32
C PHE A 591 -24.77 0.07 -13.19
N PRO A 592 -26.03 0.31 -13.61
CA PRO A 592 -26.41 1.55 -14.27
C PRO A 592 -26.17 2.79 -13.39
N PRO A 593 -25.71 3.92 -13.96
CA PRO A 593 -25.51 4.17 -15.39
C PRO A 593 -24.09 3.83 -15.90
N ARG A 594 -23.23 3.18 -15.10
CA ARG A 594 -21.84 2.88 -15.52
C ARG A 594 -21.81 1.93 -16.70
N ASP A 595 -22.67 0.91 -16.71
CA ASP A 595 -22.79 0.00 -17.84
C ASP A 595 -23.11 0.75 -19.16
N GLU A 596 -24.06 1.69 -19.15
CA GLU A 596 -24.40 2.50 -20.32
C GLU A 596 -23.29 3.46 -20.73
N ILE A 597 -22.63 4.10 -19.75
CA ILE A 597 -21.52 5.03 -20.01
C ILE A 597 -20.34 4.30 -20.64
N PHE A 598 -19.96 3.14 -20.08
CA PHE A 598 -18.86 2.34 -20.60
C PHE A 598 -19.21 1.65 -21.92
N ASN A 599 -20.49 1.32 -22.17
CA ASN A 599 -20.95 0.70 -23.41
C ASN A 599 -21.02 1.66 -24.60
N ASP A 600 -21.03 2.99 -24.37
CA ASP A 600 -21.06 3.99 -25.44
C ASP A 600 -19.66 4.63 -25.63
N PRO A 601 -18.99 4.45 -26.78
CA PRO A 601 -17.65 4.99 -27.00
C PRO A 601 -17.59 6.53 -26.95
N GLN A 602 -18.71 7.25 -27.16
CA GLN A 602 -18.74 8.71 -27.05
C GLN A 602 -18.81 9.20 -25.61
N ARG A 603 -19.39 8.38 -24.71
CA ARG A 603 -19.56 8.69 -23.29
C ARG A 603 -18.46 8.08 -22.43
N CYS A 604 -17.86 6.98 -22.88
CA CYS A 604 -16.77 6.30 -22.19
C CYS A 604 -15.62 7.28 -21.90
N PRO A 605 -15.06 7.28 -20.68
CA PRO A 605 -13.83 8.01 -20.38
C PRO A 605 -12.69 7.56 -21.29
N GLU A 606 -11.94 8.51 -21.87
CA GLU A 606 -10.87 8.17 -22.84
C GLU A 606 -9.76 7.35 -22.21
N ASN A 607 -9.49 7.54 -20.92
CA ASN A 607 -8.54 6.76 -20.14
C ASN A 607 -8.95 5.30 -19.89
N LEU A 608 -10.16 4.89 -20.27
CA LEU A 608 -10.67 3.52 -20.22
C LEU A 608 -11.22 3.04 -21.57
N LEU A 609 -11.08 3.83 -22.63
CA LEU A 609 -11.77 3.60 -23.90
C LEU A 609 -11.40 2.26 -24.53
N LEU A 610 -10.10 1.97 -24.65
CA LEU A 610 -9.59 0.73 -25.25
C LEU A 610 -9.74 -0.49 -24.33
N TRP A 611 -10.14 -0.28 -23.07
CA TRP A 611 -10.56 -1.37 -22.20
C TRP A 611 -11.91 -1.92 -22.64
N PHE A 612 -12.86 -1.05 -23.02
CA PHE A 612 -14.23 -1.45 -23.35
C PHE A 612 -14.53 -1.56 -24.85
N HIS A 613 -13.74 -0.91 -25.71
CA HIS A 613 -14.03 -0.79 -27.14
C HIS A 613 -12.84 -1.23 -28.00
N HIS A 614 -13.10 -1.96 -29.08
CA HIS A 614 -12.19 -2.05 -30.22
C HIS A 614 -12.60 -0.99 -31.25
N LEU A 615 -11.72 -0.03 -31.53
CA LEU A 615 -12.03 1.15 -32.33
C LEU A 615 -11.08 1.29 -33.52
N PRO A 616 -11.56 1.82 -34.66
CA PRO A 616 -10.72 2.04 -35.82
C PRO A 616 -9.65 3.10 -35.53
N TRP A 617 -8.48 2.98 -36.17
CA TRP A 617 -7.37 3.93 -36.00
C TRP A 617 -7.72 5.39 -36.29
N TYR A 618 -8.72 5.63 -37.15
CA TYR A 618 -9.24 6.95 -37.54
C TYR A 618 -10.41 7.43 -36.67
N HIS A 619 -10.77 6.73 -35.59
CA HIS A 619 -11.76 7.20 -34.63
C HIS A 619 -11.38 8.58 -34.11
N VAL A 620 -12.32 9.53 -34.06
CA VAL A 620 -12.05 10.90 -33.64
C VAL A 620 -12.24 11.01 -32.13
N MET A 621 -11.14 11.28 -31.42
CA MET A 621 -11.08 11.48 -29.98
C MET A 621 -11.71 12.84 -29.60
N LYS A 622 -11.94 13.09 -28.31
CA LYS A 622 -12.52 14.35 -27.79
C LYS A 622 -11.65 15.57 -28.12
N SER A 623 -10.35 15.36 -28.31
CA SER A 623 -9.39 16.37 -28.78
C SER A 623 -9.61 16.81 -30.24
N GLY A 624 -10.38 16.05 -31.02
CA GLY A 624 -10.52 16.19 -32.47
C GLY A 624 -9.46 15.46 -33.29
N ARG A 625 -8.46 14.84 -32.64
CA ARG A 625 -7.44 14.01 -33.30
C ARG A 625 -7.95 12.60 -33.59
N THR A 626 -7.27 11.89 -34.49
CA THR A 626 -7.52 10.45 -34.66
C THR A 626 -6.99 9.66 -33.45
N LEU A 627 -7.52 8.46 -33.21
CA LEU A 627 -7.05 7.57 -32.15
C LEU A 627 -5.54 7.27 -32.27
N TRP A 628 -5.04 7.08 -33.50
CA TRP A 628 -3.61 6.90 -33.73
C TRP A 628 -2.79 8.13 -33.31
N ASP A 629 -3.21 9.32 -33.72
CA ASP A 629 -2.47 10.55 -33.40
C ASP A 629 -2.52 10.85 -31.90
N GLU A 630 -3.68 10.67 -31.27
CA GLU A 630 -3.86 10.80 -29.82
C GLU A 630 -2.92 9.86 -29.09
N MET A 631 -2.93 8.57 -29.44
CA MET A 631 -2.05 7.59 -28.81
C MET A 631 -0.58 7.99 -28.93
N CYS A 632 -0.10 8.35 -30.14
CA CYS A 632 1.29 8.73 -30.34
C CYS A 632 1.70 9.95 -29.51
N LEU A 633 0.83 10.96 -29.45
CA LEU A 633 1.08 12.18 -28.68
C LEU A 633 1.02 11.93 -27.17
N THR A 634 0.11 11.09 -26.68
CA THR A 634 0.05 10.73 -25.25
C THR A 634 1.31 9.96 -24.81
N TYR A 635 1.80 9.01 -25.63
CA TYR A 635 3.08 8.35 -25.31
C TYR A 635 4.25 9.36 -25.31
N GLN A 636 4.26 10.32 -26.25
CA GLN A 636 5.28 11.37 -26.26
C GLN A 636 5.21 12.27 -25.02
N GLU A 637 4.00 12.70 -24.64
CA GLU A 637 3.75 13.50 -23.43
C GLU A 637 4.27 12.80 -22.18
N GLY A 638 4.09 11.48 -22.06
CA GLY A 638 4.67 10.70 -20.96
C GLY A 638 6.20 10.75 -20.93
N VAL A 639 6.86 10.68 -22.09
CA VAL A 639 8.34 10.80 -22.19
C VAL A 639 8.81 12.20 -21.84
N ASP A 640 8.15 13.22 -22.38
CA ASP A 640 8.50 14.63 -22.15
C ASP A 640 8.37 14.99 -20.66
N THR A 641 7.30 14.52 -20.02
CA THR A 641 7.05 14.75 -18.59
C THR A 641 8.08 14.01 -17.70
N ALA A 642 8.50 12.80 -18.08
CA ALA A 642 9.56 12.08 -17.37
C ALA A 642 10.92 12.80 -17.45
N GLU A 643 11.25 13.42 -18.59
CA GLU A 643 12.42 14.29 -18.70
C GLU A 643 12.26 15.60 -17.90
N GLU A 644 11.05 16.17 -17.86
CA GLU A 644 10.75 17.35 -17.03
C GLU A 644 10.99 17.06 -15.54
N TYR A 645 10.59 15.90 -15.03
CA TYR A 645 10.89 15.52 -13.64
C TYR A 645 12.37 15.54 -13.33
N ARG A 646 13.21 15.05 -14.25
CA ARG A 646 14.66 15.10 -14.11
C ARG A 646 15.14 16.55 -14.03
N LEU A 647 14.64 17.43 -14.89
CA LEU A 647 15.01 18.86 -14.89
C LEU A 647 14.53 19.59 -13.63
N LEU A 648 13.31 19.32 -13.17
CA LEU A 648 12.75 19.88 -11.93
C LEU A 648 13.55 19.41 -10.71
N TRP A 649 13.85 18.11 -10.63
CA TRP A 649 14.64 17.56 -9.53
C TRP A 649 16.03 18.19 -9.46
N GLU A 650 16.70 18.42 -10.61
CA GLU A 650 17.99 19.11 -10.64
C GLU A 650 17.97 20.51 -10.01
N THR A 651 16.82 21.20 -10.00
CA THR A 651 16.68 22.51 -9.34
C THR A 651 16.76 22.44 -7.80
N LEU A 652 16.67 21.23 -7.24
CA LEU A 652 16.73 20.95 -5.81
C LEU A 652 18.16 20.63 -5.32
N ARG A 653 19.15 20.64 -6.22
CA ARG A 653 20.55 20.36 -5.88
C ARG A 653 21.05 21.28 -4.76
N GLY A 654 21.58 20.67 -3.70
CA GLY A 654 22.07 21.39 -2.52
C GLY A 654 20.97 21.99 -1.63
N LYS A 655 19.69 21.66 -1.88
CA LYS A 655 18.54 22.08 -1.07
C LYS A 655 17.85 20.92 -0.34
N VAL A 656 18.12 19.69 -0.74
CA VAL A 656 17.73 18.46 -0.04
C VAL A 656 19.00 17.68 0.33
N ASP A 657 18.89 16.66 1.20
CA ASP A 657 20.03 15.81 1.55
C ASP A 657 20.74 15.27 0.30
N GLU A 658 22.07 15.33 0.25
CA GLU A 658 22.84 15.00 -0.95
C GLU A 658 22.70 13.51 -1.33
N GLY A 659 22.57 12.62 -0.35
CA GLY A 659 22.36 11.19 -0.58
C GLY A 659 20.99 10.92 -1.18
N GLN A 660 19.94 11.50 -0.60
CA GLN A 660 18.58 11.43 -1.14
C GLN A 660 18.51 12.07 -2.55
N PHE A 661 19.12 13.24 -2.73
CA PHE A 661 19.17 13.96 -4.00
C PHE A 661 19.76 13.07 -5.10
N GLU A 662 20.96 12.54 -4.87
CA GLU A 662 21.70 11.79 -5.87
C GLU A 662 21.04 10.45 -6.19
N HIS A 663 20.45 9.79 -5.19
CA HIS A 663 19.65 8.58 -5.39
C HIS A 663 18.47 8.84 -6.35
N VAL A 664 17.63 9.82 -6.04
CA VAL A 664 16.44 10.14 -6.86
C VAL A 664 16.84 10.66 -8.24
N ARG A 665 17.90 11.47 -8.33
CA ARG A 665 18.42 11.99 -9.60
C ARG A 665 18.82 10.85 -10.56
N GLN A 666 19.48 9.81 -10.05
CA GLN A 666 19.85 8.64 -10.84
C GLN A 666 18.63 7.83 -11.27
N MET A 667 17.67 7.61 -10.36
CA MET A 667 16.44 6.87 -10.67
C MET A 667 15.58 7.60 -11.73
N LEU A 668 15.41 8.91 -11.62
CA LEU A 668 14.72 9.71 -12.65
C LEU A 668 15.44 9.65 -14.00
N GLY A 669 16.78 9.56 -14.01
CA GLY A 669 17.55 9.32 -15.24
C GLY A 669 17.26 7.97 -15.88
N ILE A 670 17.09 6.92 -15.08
CA ILE A 670 16.67 5.59 -15.54
C ILE A 670 15.24 5.65 -16.07
N GLN A 671 14.30 6.21 -15.30
CA GLN A 671 12.90 6.35 -15.67
C GLN A 671 12.71 7.09 -17.00
N ALA A 672 13.41 8.20 -17.22
CA ALA A 672 13.29 8.96 -18.47
C ALA A 672 13.80 8.17 -19.70
N ALA A 673 14.90 7.42 -19.54
CA ALA A 673 15.41 6.54 -20.58
C ALA A 673 14.45 5.36 -20.87
N GLU A 674 13.89 4.76 -19.82
CA GLU A 674 12.92 3.67 -19.93
C GLU A 674 11.57 4.14 -20.50
N ALA A 675 11.10 5.34 -20.16
CA ALA A 675 9.89 5.93 -20.75
C ALA A 675 10.01 6.04 -22.28
N ARG A 676 11.18 6.49 -22.77
CA ARG A 676 11.47 6.52 -24.21
C ARG A 676 11.51 5.12 -24.82
N TRP A 677 12.10 4.16 -24.13
CA TRP A 677 12.10 2.76 -24.58
C TRP A 677 10.67 2.22 -24.72
N TRP A 678 9.81 2.45 -23.73
CA TRP A 678 8.39 2.09 -23.77
C TRP A 678 7.66 2.73 -24.95
N LYS A 679 7.74 4.06 -25.12
CA LYS A 679 7.15 4.76 -26.27
C LYS A 679 7.61 4.15 -27.59
N ASP A 680 8.92 4.09 -27.82
CA ASP A 680 9.48 3.71 -29.11
C ASP A 680 9.06 2.26 -29.47
N ALA A 681 9.16 1.33 -28.51
CA ALA A 681 8.79 -0.06 -28.70
C ALA A 681 7.30 -0.22 -29.01
N CYS A 682 6.42 0.44 -28.24
CA CYS A 682 4.98 0.35 -28.40
C CYS A 682 4.50 1.00 -29.71
N LEU A 683 4.93 2.23 -30.00
CA LEU A 683 4.50 2.95 -31.20
C LEU A 683 4.99 2.28 -32.48
N LEU A 684 6.24 1.78 -32.52
CA LEU A 684 6.74 1.01 -33.66
C LEU A 684 5.95 -0.28 -33.88
N TYR A 685 5.57 -0.97 -32.80
CA TYR A 685 4.74 -2.18 -32.90
C TYR A 685 3.36 -1.86 -33.47
N TYR A 686 2.65 -0.88 -32.91
CA TYR A 686 1.32 -0.51 -33.36
C TYR A 686 1.31 0.11 -34.77
N GLN A 687 2.39 0.79 -35.18
CA GLN A 687 2.55 1.31 -36.54
C GLN A 687 2.51 0.21 -37.61
N THR A 688 2.93 -1.02 -37.28
CA THR A 688 2.83 -2.16 -38.23
C THR A 688 1.38 -2.50 -38.60
N PHE A 689 0.44 -2.15 -37.73
CA PHE A 689 -1.00 -2.34 -37.91
C PHE A 689 -1.68 -1.10 -38.46
N SER A 690 -1.48 0.07 -37.84
CA SER A 690 -2.10 1.33 -38.27
C SER A 690 -1.63 1.75 -39.66
N ARG A 691 -0.36 1.50 -40.00
CA ARG A 691 0.32 1.96 -41.22
C ARG A 691 0.25 3.47 -41.44
N MET A 692 0.01 4.21 -40.36
CA MET A 692 -0.07 5.67 -40.35
C MET A 692 1.29 6.27 -39.97
N PRO A 693 1.66 7.43 -40.54
CA PRO A 693 2.86 8.14 -40.12
C PRO A 693 2.70 8.64 -38.68
N PHE A 694 3.80 8.88 -37.98
CA PHE A 694 3.74 9.60 -36.70
C PHE A 694 3.31 11.06 -36.94
N PRO A 695 2.41 11.62 -36.11
CA PRO A 695 2.01 13.02 -36.23
C PRO A 695 3.15 13.97 -35.86
N GLU A 696 2.99 15.25 -36.20
CA GLU A 696 3.88 16.31 -35.72
C GLU A 696 3.88 16.36 -34.18
N GLY A 697 5.05 16.60 -33.59
CA GLY A 697 5.25 16.59 -32.14
C GLY A 697 5.79 15.29 -31.58
N VAL A 698 5.73 14.18 -32.33
CA VAL A 698 6.26 12.88 -31.88
C VAL A 698 7.68 12.69 -32.38
N GLU A 699 8.63 12.52 -31.45
CA GLU A 699 10.02 12.27 -31.79
C GLU A 699 10.19 10.90 -32.45
N GLN A 700 11.04 10.83 -33.47
CA GLN A 700 11.33 9.58 -34.18
C GLN A 700 11.98 8.55 -33.25
N PRO A 701 11.61 7.26 -33.35
CA PRO A 701 12.22 6.21 -32.55
C PRO A 701 13.73 6.10 -32.76
N LEU A 702 14.47 5.80 -31.69
CA LEU A 702 15.94 5.70 -31.75
C LEU A 702 16.41 4.45 -32.50
N HIS A 703 15.63 3.37 -32.46
CA HIS A 703 15.96 2.08 -33.05
C HIS A 703 14.77 1.47 -33.79
N SER A 704 14.99 0.35 -34.49
CA SER A 704 13.93 -0.38 -35.19
C SER A 704 13.11 -1.27 -34.24
N LEU A 705 11.92 -1.71 -34.68
CA LEU A 705 11.12 -2.68 -33.93
C LEU A 705 11.89 -4.00 -33.70
N GLU A 706 12.68 -4.43 -34.68
CA GLU A 706 13.50 -5.65 -34.57
C GLU A 706 14.55 -5.53 -33.44
N TYR A 707 15.16 -4.34 -33.29
CA TYR A 707 16.06 -4.07 -32.17
C TYR A 707 15.35 -4.27 -30.83
N TYR A 708 14.19 -3.64 -30.62
CA TYR A 708 13.47 -3.74 -29.35
C TYR A 708 12.98 -5.18 -29.05
N ARG A 709 12.49 -5.91 -30.07
CA ARG A 709 12.13 -7.35 -29.94
C ARG A 709 13.35 -8.24 -29.66
N GLY A 710 14.53 -7.79 -30.08
CA GLY A 710 15.81 -8.49 -29.90
C GLY A 710 16.42 -8.36 -28.51
N LEU A 711 15.96 -7.41 -27.68
CA LEU A 711 16.46 -7.21 -26.33
C LEU A 711 16.24 -8.46 -25.46
N ARG A 712 17.25 -8.81 -24.65
CA ARG A 712 17.23 -9.94 -23.72
C ARG A 712 17.74 -9.47 -22.37
N PHE A 713 16.97 -9.75 -21.33
CA PHE A 713 17.30 -9.38 -19.96
C PHE A 713 17.49 -10.63 -19.12
N HIS A 714 18.48 -10.59 -18.24
CA HIS A 714 18.81 -11.68 -17.33
C HIS A 714 18.80 -11.12 -15.91
N TYR A 715 18.26 -11.89 -14.97
CA TYR A 715 18.22 -11.53 -13.54
C TYR A 715 17.47 -10.22 -13.26
N VAL A 716 16.36 -9.97 -13.97
CA VAL A 716 15.44 -8.88 -13.62
C VAL A 716 14.89 -9.17 -12.21
N PRO A 717 14.91 -8.21 -11.28
CA PRO A 717 14.44 -8.43 -9.91
C PRO A 717 12.95 -8.83 -9.84
N GLY A 718 12.56 -9.45 -8.73
CA GLY A 718 11.16 -9.82 -8.45
C GLY A 718 10.62 -11.04 -9.20
N ILE A 719 11.48 -11.90 -9.75
CA ILE A 719 11.12 -13.21 -10.34
C ILE A 719 11.33 -14.33 -9.34
#